data_AF-A0A9D2MP74-F1
#
_entry.id   AF-A0A9D2MP74-F1
#
_cell.length_a   1.000
_cell.length_b   1.000
_cell.length_c   1.000
_cell.angle_alpha   90.00
_cell.angle_beta   90.00
_cell.angle_gamma   90.00
#
_symmetry.space_group_name_H-M   'P 1'
#
loop_
_entity.id
_entity.type
_entity.pdbx_description
1 polymer ?
#
loop_
_entity_poly.entity_id
_entity_poly.type
_entity_poly.pdbx_seq_one_letter_code
_entity_poly.pdbx_strand_id
1 'polypeptide(L)'
;MAECKFNKVLVANRGEIAIRVFRACYDLGLHTVAMYSNEDTFALFRTKADEAYLIGENKSPLGAYLDIPSIIDLAKRRNVDAIHPGYGFLSENADFAKACEDAGITFIGPSSKILAQMGDKLTAKAIAKACNVPTIPGSSEPLKDGEEALEKAISYGFPIILKAAGGGGGRGMRRCDTPEEVIPAFNLVKSEAKKAFGNEDIFIEKYLVEPKHIEVQILGDKHGNVVHLGERDCSLQRRYQKVVEFAPAFSVPEATRQKLYDDAVKVARHVGYVSAGTVEFLVDKNGDHYFIEMNPRIQVEHTVTEMVTGIDLVRAQILIAEGHPLSTPEIGIPSQDAVHMNGYALQCRVTTEDPANNFAPDTGKITAYRSGGGFGVRLDGGNAYTGAEISPYYDSLLVKVTSWDNTFEGVCRKAMRAISEEHVRGVKTNIPFVTNILAHPTFRAGQCHTKFIDETPELFDIDTGRDRATKILKYIAQIQVDSPSAERPQHDIPRFPPYENTPPKCTGLKQLLDSKGPEAVRDWVLDQKKLLITDTTMRDAHQSLLSTRVRTRDMLKASEGTAEILNDCFSLEMWGGATFDVAYRFLHESPWERLRLLREKIPNIPFQMLLRGANAVGYTNYPDNLIRAFIKEACIGGIDVFRIFDSLNWIPGMEVAMDEVLKQGKLCEATICYTGDILDPKRDKYTLEYYVNMAKELEKRGAHLLCIKDMSGLLKPYAAKKLVSTLKGEIGIPIHLHTHDTSGNQVAAYLMAAEAGVDIVDCAIDSMSSMTSQPSMNAVVAALHGQERDTGLDSDKLQKLSDYWADVRLRYSKFEAGIKNPSTDIYRYEMPGGQYTNLKSQVESIGLGHQFEAVKEMYKTVNHMLGDIVKVTPSSKMVGDLAIFMVQNDLTPENIVERGEALTFPDSVVSYFKGMMGQPAWGFPEDLQKVVLKGEEPITCRPGELLEPIDFEKAREEVRKFYPDASDHNVISWCLYPKVVEDFYRHRQEYGYIMRMGSHVFFNGMALGETNKINIEDGKTLVIKYMGLGDLNEDGTRNVQFELNGMRREVAVPDKSATAQARKVNLADPSDKSQVGASIPGMVSKVNVKPGDKVEENQVLAVIEAMKMETSVVARMAGTVDEVLIKEGGSVKAGELLITIK
;
A
#
# COMPACT_ATOMS: atom_id res chain seq x y z
N MET A 1 20.83 57.52 24.62
CA MET A 1 21.33 56.35 25.42
C MET A 1 22.63 55.89 24.81
N ALA A 2 23.55 55.30 25.57
CA ALA A 2 24.81 54.79 25.03
C ALA A 2 24.57 53.44 24.34
N GLU A 3 25.14 53.26 23.15
CA GLU A 3 25.16 51.97 22.45
C GLU A 3 25.99 50.96 23.27
N CYS A 4 25.51 49.73 23.41
CA CYS A 4 26.18 48.64 24.08
C CYS A 4 26.40 47.51 23.07
N LYS A 5 27.66 47.24 22.72
CA LYS A 5 28.01 46.20 21.76
C LYS A 5 28.02 44.83 22.43
N PHE A 6 27.25 43.88 21.91
CA PHE A 6 27.30 42.49 22.35
C PHE A 6 28.47 41.76 21.71
N ASN A 7 29.03 40.80 22.44
CA ASN A 7 29.99 39.82 21.91
C ASN A 7 29.39 38.42 21.94
N LYS A 8 28.50 38.13 22.91
CA LYS A 8 27.94 36.79 23.12
C LYS A 8 26.44 36.83 23.45
N VAL A 9 25.65 36.08 22.68
CA VAL A 9 24.20 35.95 22.84
C VAL A 9 23.82 34.50 23.15
N LEU A 10 23.06 34.30 24.23
CA LEU A 10 22.44 33.01 24.53
C LEU A 10 21.00 32.98 24.01
N VAL A 11 20.60 31.87 23.39
CA VAL A 11 19.20 31.68 23.00
C VAL A 11 18.51 30.76 23.99
N ALA A 12 17.56 31.31 24.74
CA ALA A 12 16.79 30.58 25.75
C ALA A 12 15.60 29.85 25.11
N ASN A 13 15.88 29.05 24.08
CA ASN A 13 14.88 28.34 23.28
C ASN A 13 15.49 27.11 22.57
N ARG A 14 14.69 26.42 21.76
CA ARG A 14 15.06 25.24 20.99
C ARG A 14 14.56 25.31 19.54
N GLY A 15 14.87 24.28 18.75
CA GLY A 15 14.26 24.05 17.44
C GLY A 15 14.57 25.14 16.41
N GLU A 16 13.60 25.44 15.54
CA GLU A 16 13.78 26.35 14.40
C GLU A 16 14.16 27.77 14.83
N ILE A 17 13.49 28.29 15.86
CA ILE A 17 13.68 29.68 16.30
C ILE A 17 15.07 29.90 16.89
N ALA A 18 15.63 28.91 17.57
CA ALA A 18 17.00 28.97 18.03
C ALA A 18 17.98 29.10 16.85
N ILE A 19 17.80 28.28 15.81
CA ILE A 19 18.60 28.34 14.58
C ILE A 19 18.42 29.70 13.88
N ARG A 20 17.19 30.21 13.80
CA ARG A 20 16.88 31.51 13.20
C ARG A 20 17.61 32.66 13.91
N VAL A 21 17.68 32.63 15.23
CA VAL A 21 18.41 33.63 16.02
C VAL A 21 19.92 33.46 15.89
N PHE A 22 20.44 32.22 15.88
CA PHE A 22 21.86 31.98 15.64
C PHE A 22 22.32 32.52 14.28
N ARG A 23 21.49 32.37 13.24
CA ARG A 23 21.76 32.95 11.92
C ARG A 23 21.87 34.48 11.98
N ALA A 24 20.93 35.16 12.64
CA ALA A 24 20.98 36.61 12.81
C ALA A 24 22.21 37.07 13.63
N CYS A 25 22.56 36.31 14.67
CA CYS A 25 23.77 36.57 15.46
C CYS A 25 25.04 36.41 14.61
N TYR A 26 25.11 35.35 13.80
CA TYR A 26 26.24 35.10 12.89
C TYR A 26 26.41 36.22 11.88
N ASP A 27 25.32 36.71 11.27
CA ASP A 27 25.34 37.83 10.32
C ASP A 27 25.81 39.15 10.97
N LEU A 28 25.65 39.28 12.30
CA LEU A 28 26.15 40.40 13.10
C LEU A 28 27.55 40.15 13.70
N GLY A 29 28.15 38.98 13.47
CA GLY A 29 29.46 38.61 14.02
C GLY A 29 29.46 38.33 15.53
N LEU A 30 28.32 37.92 16.09
CA LEU A 30 28.13 37.61 17.51
C LEU A 30 28.35 36.13 17.80
N HIS A 31 28.99 35.84 18.92
CA HIS A 31 29.17 34.47 19.41
C HIS A 31 27.87 33.94 20.03
N THR A 32 27.55 32.67 19.80
CA THR A 32 26.22 32.11 20.12
C THR A 32 26.30 30.98 21.14
N VAL A 33 25.35 30.97 22.07
CA VAL A 33 25.21 29.91 23.09
C VAL A 33 23.83 29.26 23.01
N ALA A 34 23.81 27.93 22.85
CA ALA A 34 22.62 27.10 22.97
C ALA A 34 22.49 26.49 24.37
N MET A 35 21.25 26.26 24.80
CA MET A 35 20.92 25.42 25.95
C MET A 35 20.01 24.28 25.50
N TYR A 36 20.22 23.07 26.01
CA TYR A 36 19.45 21.89 25.61
C TYR A 36 19.17 20.95 26.79
N SER A 37 18.06 20.21 26.79
CA SER A 37 17.80 19.14 27.78
C SER A 37 18.36 17.80 27.31
N ASN A 38 18.30 16.76 28.15
CA ASN A 38 18.76 15.41 27.81
C ASN A 38 18.10 14.87 26.53
N GLU A 39 16.80 15.11 26.36
CA GLU A 39 16.00 14.63 25.24
C GLU A 39 16.32 15.34 23.92
N ASP A 40 16.84 16.58 23.98
CA ASP A 40 17.30 17.36 22.81
C ASP A 40 18.80 17.16 22.53
N THR A 41 19.45 16.13 23.09
CA THR A 41 20.89 15.86 22.87
C THR A 41 21.26 15.79 21.38
N PHE A 42 20.38 15.25 20.54
CA PHE A 42 20.59 15.13 19.08
C PHE A 42 19.84 16.18 18.25
N ALA A 43 19.27 17.20 18.90
CA ALA A 43 18.54 18.26 18.21
C ALA A 43 19.48 19.11 17.35
N LEU A 44 18.99 19.51 16.16
CA LEU A 44 19.83 20.17 15.16
C LEU A 44 20.38 21.50 15.68
N PHE A 45 19.55 22.29 16.37
CA PHE A 45 19.90 23.62 16.86
C PHE A 45 21.11 23.63 17.80
N ARG A 46 21.31 22.57 18.58
CA ARG A 46 22.46 22.41 19.49
C ARG A 46 23.79 22.55 18.76
N THR A 47 23.87 21.99 17.55
CA THR A 47 25.09 22.00 16.72
C THR A 47 25.23 23.24 15.82
N LYS A 48 24.28 24.17 15.90
CA LYS A 48 24.28 25.41 15.11
C LYS A 48 24.76 26.62 15.91
N ALA A 49 24.87 26.51 17.23
CA ALA A 49 25.53 27.50 18.06
C ALA A 49 27.04 27.22 18.19
N ASP A 50 27.81 28.24 18.56
CA ASP A 50 29.25 28.11 18.81
C ASP A 50 29.55 27.33 20.10
N GLU A 51 28.71 27.50 21.13
CA GLU A 51 28.75 26.75 22.38
C GLU A 51 27.37 26.16 22.69
N ALA A 52 27.30 24.99 23.33
CA ALA A 52 26.04 24.38 23.74
C ALA A 52 26.16 23.68 25.10
N TYR A 53 25.18 23.89 25.99
CA TYR A 53 25.20 23.38 27.36
C TYR A 53 23.93 22.63 27.75
N LEU A 54 24.11 21.48 28.40
CA LEU A 54 23.02 20.71 28.99
C LEU A 54 22.42 21.49 30.17
N ILE A 55 21.10 21.54 30.25
CA ILE A 55 20.32 22.12 31.34
C ILE A 55 19.34 21.09 31.92
N GLY A 56 19.05 21.22 33.21
CA GLY A 56 17.97 20.46 33.86
C GLY A 56 18.14 18.94 33.85
N GLU A 57 19.36 18.42 34.07
CA GLU A 57 19.70 16.98 33.98
C GLU A 57 18.77 16.04 34.78
N ASN A 58 18.16 16.54 35.87
CA ASN A 58 17.19 15.81 36.71
C ASN A 58 15.76 16.37 36.65
N LYS A 59 15.43 17.15 35.61
CA LYS A 59 14.10 17.76 35.41
C LYS A 59 13.39 17.11 34.23
N SER A 60 12.07 17.31 34.16
CA SER A 60 11.31 16.93 32.97
C SER A 60 11.79 17.71 31.73
N PRO A 61 11.59 17.18 30.51
CA PRO A 61 12.08 17.81 29.28
C PRO A 61 11.66 19.28 29.14
N LEU A 62 10.41 19.59 29.51
CA LEU A 62 9.89 20.96 29.51
C LEU A 62 10.41 21.78 30.71
N GLY A 63 10.48 21.16 31.89
CA GLY A 63 10.91 21.83 33.12
C GLY A 63 12.35 22.34 33.04
N ALA A 64 13.19 21.73 32.21
CA ALA A 64 14.54 22.21 31.93
C ALA A 64 14.53 23.61 31.27
N TYR A 65 13.75 23.81 30.21
CA TYR A 65 13.69 25.08 29.46
C TYR A 65 12.92 26.21 30.19
N LEU A 66 12.20 25.89 31.28
CA LEU A 66 11.46 26.87 32.09
C LEU A 66 12.22 27.27 33.37
N ASP A 67 13.44 26.78 33.56
CA ASP A 67 14.21 26.94 34.79
C ASP A 67 15.02 28.24 34.83
N ILE A 68 14.34 29.35 35.17
CA ILE A 68 14.93 30.70 35.21
C ILE A 68 16.27 30.74 35.98
N PRO A 69 16.39 30.24 37.24
CA PRO A 69 17.66 30.31 37.98
C PRO A 69 18.83 29.64 37.27
N SER A 70 18.61 28.44 36.69
CA SER A 70 19.66 27.70 35.98
C SER A 70 20.08 28.38 34.68
N ILE A 71 19.14 29.00 33.96
CA ILE A 71 19.42 29.72 32.72
C ILE A 71 20.26 30.98 33.02
N ILE A 72 19.91 31.74 34.06
CA ILE A 72 20.66 32.93 34.49
C ILE A 72 22.06 32.54 35.01
N ASP A 73 22.16 31.47 35.80
CA ASP A 73 23.45 30.95 36.27
C ASP A 73 24.36 30.52 35.11
N LEU A 74 23.80 29.81 34.13
CA LEU A 74 24.52 29.42 32.91
C LEU A 74 25.02 30.65 32.15
N ALA A 75 24.16 31.64 31.93
CA ALA A 75 24.52 32.87 31.23
C ALA A 75 25.64 33.64 31.93
N LYS A 76 25.61 33.72 33.27
CA LYS A 76 26.68 34.31 34.09
C LYS A 76 27.99 33.53 33.96
N ARG A 77 27.97 32.20 34.12
CA ARG A 77 29.17 31.35 34.02
C ARG A 77 29.83 31.39 32.64
N ARG A 78 29.09 31.74 31.60
CA ARG A 78 29.56 31.81 30.21
C ARG A 78 29.82 33.21 29.69
N ASN A 79 29.70 34.23 30.55
CA ASN A 79 29.87 35.65 30.21
C ASN A 79 29.01 36.05 29.00
N VAL A 80 27.71 35.73 29.07
CA VAL A 80 26.74 36.10 28.05
C VAL A 80 26.31 37.56 28.27
N ASP A 81 26.32 38.36 27.21
CA ASP A 81 25.94 39.78 27.26
C ASP A 81 24.42 39.96 27.16
N ALA A 82 23.78 39.10 26.36
CA ALA A 82 22.35 39.19 26.10
C ALA A 82 21.68 37.81 25.92
N ILE A 83 20.41 37.71 26.30
CA ILE A 83 19.58 36.53 26.10
C ILE A 83 18.46 36.84 25.12
N HIS A 84 18.38 36.08 24.04
CA HIS A 84 17.22 36.09 23.14
C HIS A 84 16.26 34.97 23.55
N PRO A 85 15.00 35.27 23.92
CA PRO A 85 14.08 34.24 24.41
C PRO A 85 13.35 33.49 23.28
N GLY A 86 13.41 34.00 22.04
CA GLY A 86 12.66 33.42 20.92
C GLY A 86 11.15 33.62 21.12
N TYR A 87 10.37 32.55 20.93
CA TYR A 87 8.92 32.54 21.21
C TYR A 87 8.53 31.31 22.04
N GLY A 88 7.39 31.36 22.74
CA GLY A 88 7.02 30.32 23.71
C GLY A 88 8.00 30.27 24.89
N PHE A 89 7.94 29.21 25.69
CA PHE A 89 8.76 29.07 26.92
C PHE A 89 8.69 30.32 27.83
N LEU A 90 9.82 31.02 27.99
CA LEU A 90 9.97 32.17 28.89
C LEU A 90 9.90 33.52 28.17
N SER A 91 9.56 33.54 26.87
CA SER A 91 9.58 34.77 26.04
C SER A 91 8.60 35.86 26.45
N GLU A 92 7.51 35.51 27.13
CA GLU A 92 6.53 36.46 27.67
C GLU A 92 6.60 36.55 29.20
N ASN A 93 7.59 35.91 29.83
CA ASN A 93 7.67 35.82 31.28
C ASN A 93 8.38 37.06 31.86
N ALA A 94 7.61 37.91 32.55
CA ALA A 94 8.13 39.14 33.15
C ALA A 94 9.22 38.87 34.21
N ASP A 95 9.10 37.79 34.99
CA ASP A 95 10.09 37.42 36.01
C ASP A 95 11.42 37.01 35.38
N PHE A 96 11.41 36.38 34.21
CA PHE A 96 12.62 36.02 33.49
C PHE A 96 13.35 37.26 32.95
N ALA A 97 12.62 38.19 32.34
CA ALA A 97 13.20 39.47 31.93
C ALA A 97 13.74 40.25 33.12
N LYS A 98 13.02 40.27 34.25
CA LYS A 98 13.47 40.90 35.49
C LYS A 98 14.74 40.26 36.04
N ALA A 99 14.84 38.93 35.98
CA ALA A 99 16.02 38.19 36.40
C ALA A 99 17.23 38.46 35.49
N CYS A 100 17.02 38.69 34.19
CA CYS A 100 18.07 39.15 33.27
C CYS A 100 18.54 40.56 33.66
N GLU A 101 17.60 41.50 33.87
CA GLU A 101 17.88 42.88 34.30
C GLU A 101 18.68 42.91 35.61
N ASP A 102 18.29 42.12 36.62
CA ASP A 102 18.99 42.01 37.90
C ASP A 102 20.36 41.33 37.80
N ALA A 103 20.55 40.49 36.78
CA ALA A 103 21.82 39.82 36.50
C ALA A 103 22.79 40.69 35.67
N GLY A 104 22.36 41.86 35.18
CA GLY A 104 23.14 42.68 34.25
C GLY A 104 23.25 42.07 32.85
N ILE A 105 22.34 41.18 32.47
CA ILE A 105 22.28 40.53 31.16
C ILE A 105 21.14 41.17 30.37
N THR A 106 21.39 41.59 29.13
CA THR A 106 20.35 42.25 28.33
C THR A 106 19.31 41.24 27.86
N PHE A 107 18.05 41.44 28.22
CA PHE A 107 16.94 40.69 27.63
C PHE A 107 16.60 41.27 26.25
N ILE A 108 16.71 40.46 25.18
CA ILE A 108 16.39 40.91 23.81
C ILE A 108 14.88 40.81 23.62
N GLY A 109 14.18 41.85 24.05
CA GLY A 109 12.73 41.97 24.06
C GLY A 109 12.30 43.26 24.78
N PRO A 110 10.99 43.42 25.04
CA PRO A 110 10.51 44.51 25.88
C PRO A 110 10.93 44.32 27.34
N SER A 111 10.89 45.39 28.13
CA SER A 111 11.27 45.36 29.55
C SER A 111 10.34 44.50 30.41
N SER A 112 10.82 44.05 31.58
CA SER A 112 10.00 43.29 32.54
C SER A 112 8.67 43.98 32.89
N LYS A 113 8.68 45.32 32.97
CA LYS A 113 7.47 46.14 33.19
C LYS A 113 6.47 46.04 32.03
N ILE A 114 6.94 46.15 30.78
CA ILE A 114 6.07 46.07 29.60
C ILE A 114 5.52 44.65 29.46
N LEU A 115 6.34 43.63 29.71
CA LEU A 115 5.89 42.23 29.73
C LEU A 115 4.78 42.00 30.76
N ALA A 116 4.93 42.53 31.97
CA ALA A 116 3.87 42.42 32.99
C ALA A 116 2.59 43.16 32.59
N GLN A 117 2.70 44.33 31.93
CA GLN A 117 1.55 45.11 31.49
C GLN A 117 0.78 44.46 30.32
N MET A 118 1.51 43.90 29.35
CA MET A 118 0.92 43.37 28.11
C MET A 118 0.69 41.85 28.15
N GLY A 119 1.34 41.12 29.07
CA GLY A 119 1.15 39.67 29.25
C GLY A 119 -0.13 39.29 29.99
N ASP A 120 -0.70 40.20 30.78
CA ASP A 120 -2.02 40.02 31.38
C ASP A 120 -3.14 40.57 30.48
N LYS A 121 -4.11 39.71 30.11
CA LYS A 121 -5.14 40.05 29.11
C LYS A 121 -6.10 41.14 29.56
N LEU A 122 -6.38 41.24 30.86
CA LEU A 122 -7.27 42.28 31.39
C LEU A 122 -6.56 43.63 31.39
N THR A 123 -5.30 43.65 31.81
CA THR A 123 -4.44 44.83 31.80
C THR A 123 -4.21 45.34 30.38
N ALA A 124 -3.89 44.45 29.43
CA ALA A 124 -3.72 44.79 28.03
C ALA A 124 -5.01 45.41 27.42
N LYS A 125 -6.19 44.88 27.75
CA LYS A 125 -7.47 45.46 27.30
C LYS A 125 -7.76 46.82 27.95
N ALA A 126 -7.42 46.99 29.23
CA ALA A 126 -7.57 48.29 29.89
C ALA A 126 -6.70 49.36 29.21
N ILE A 127 -5.48 48.99 28.80
CA ILE A 127 -4.59 49.86 28.01
C ILE A 127 -5.20 50.17 26.63
N ALA A 128 -5.72 49.16 25.92
CA ALA A 128 -6.38 49.38 24.62
C ALA A 128 -7.56 50.36 24.74
N LYS A 129 -8.41 50.20 25.77
CA LYS A 129 -9.52 51.13 26.07
C LYS A 129 -9.00 52.54 26.38
N ALA A 130 -7.94 52.67 27.18
CA ALA A 130 -7.31 53.97 27.48
C ALA A 130 -6.75 54.66 26.22
N CYS A 131 -6.38 53.89 25.20
CA CYS A 131 -5.94 54.39 23.90
C CYS A 131 -7.10 54.67 22.91
N ASN A 132 -8.36 54.52 23.34
CA ASN A 132 -9.55 54.55 22.48
C ASN A 132 -9.51 53.52 21.33
N VAL A 133 -8.88 52.36 21.56
CA VAL A 133 -8.89 51.23 20.62
C VAL A 133 -10.07 50.33 20.95
N PRO A 134 -10.91 49.94 19.96
CA PRO A 134 -12.05 49.07 20.22
C PRO A 134 -11.62 47.71 20.80
N THR A 135 -12.31 47.25 21.84
CA THR A 135 -12.16 45.91 22.42
C THR A 135 -13.47 45.16 22.34
N ILE A 136 -13.42 43.83 22.34
CA ILE A 136 -14.62 42.99 22.36
C ILE A 136 -15.46 43.30 23.62
N PRO A 137 -16.79 43.49 23.51
CA PRO A 137 -17.67 43.66 24.66
C PRO A 137 -17.52 42.47 25.63
N GLY A 138 -17.22 42.75 26.89
CA GLY A 138 -16.91 41.73 27.89
C GLY A 138 -16.65 42.31 29.27
N SER A 139 -16.52 41.44 30.27
CA SER A 139 -16.27 41.87 31.64
C SER A 139 -14.90 42.55 31.78
N SER A 140 -14.87 43.66 32.51
CA SER A 140 -13.64 44.41 32.83
C SER A 140 -12.87 43.84 34.02
N GLU A 141 -13.53 43.05 34.85
CA GLU A 141 -12.97 42.38 36.02
C GLU A 141 -13.24 40.87 35.93
N PRO A 142 -12.44 40.03 36.62
CA PRO A 142 -12.73 38.62 36.79
C PRO A 142 -14.13 38.40 37.36
N LEU A 143 -14.79 37.34 36.90
CA LEU A 143 -16.09 36.89 37.39
C LEU A 143 -15.94 36.18 38.73
N LYS A 144 -16.84 36.46 39.67
CA LYS A 144 -16.86 35.83 41.01
C LYS A 144 -17.28 34.37 40.94
N ASP A 145 -18.35 34.08 40.21
CA ASP A 145 -18.99 32.78 40.13
C ASP A 145 -19.76 32.58 38.80
N GLY A 146 -20.36 31.40 38.65
CA GLY A 146 -21.11 31.05 37.44
C GLY A 146 -22.41 31.85 37.29
N GLU A 147 -23.00 32.28 38.40
CA GLU A 147 -24.20 33.11 38.45
C GLU A 147 -23.93 34.51 37.89
N GLU A 148 -22.83 35.16 38.29
CA GLU A 148 -22.39 36.43 37.69
C GLU A 148 -22.03 36.25 36.21
N ALA A 149 -21.43 35.11 35.84
CA ALA A 149 -21.15 34.78 34.45
C ALA A 149 -22.43 34.72 33.60
N LEU A 150 -23.50 34.13 34.13
CA LEU A 150 -24.80 34.02 33.47
C LEU A 150 -25.50 35.38 33.33
N GLU A 151 -25.50 36.20 34.38
CA GLU A 151 -26.07 37.55 34.33
C GLU A 151 -25.39 38.40 33.24
N LYS A 152 -24.05 38.36 33.18
CA LYS A 152 -23.28 39.07 32.15
C LYS A 152 -23.45 38.45 30.77
N ALA A 153 -23.60 37.13 30.65
CA ALA A 153 -23.87 36.47 29.37
C ALA A 153 -25.19 36.97 28.74
N ILE A 154 -26.24 37.11 29.56
CA ILE A 154 -27.54 37.63 29.12
C ILE A 154 -27.42 39.09 28.68
N SER A 155 -26.66 39.92 29.41
CA SER A 155 -26.52 41.34 29.07
C SER A 155 -25.70 41.61 27.81
N TYR A 156 -24.69 40.79 27.51
CA TYR A 156 -23.88 40.90 26.28
C TYR A 156 -24.53 40.25 25.06
N GLY A 157 -25.43 39.29 25.28
CA GLY A 157 -26.12 38.52 24.25
C GLY A 157 -25.28 37.35 23.72
N PHE A 158 -25.94 36.23 23.46
CA PHE A 158 -25.32 35.01 22.95
C PHE A 158 -25.00 35.09 21.45
N PRO A 159 -23.97 34.36 20.96
CA PRO A 159 -23.07 33.50 21.73
C PRO A 159 -22.02 34.29 22.53
N ILE A 160 -21.57 33.72 23.65
CA ILE A 160 -20.49 34.25 24.49
C ILE A 160 -19.33 33.26 24.58
N ILE A 161 -18.19 33.73 25.08
CA ILE A 161 -17.03 32.89 25.38
C ILE A 161 -16.46 33.23 26.75
N LEU A 162 -16.32 32.20 27.58
CA LEU A 162 -15.60 32.25 28.85
C LEU A 162 -14.11 31.99 28.58
N LYS A 163 -13.23 32.77 29.18
CA LYS A 163 -11.78 32.72 28.98
C LYS A 163 -11.05 32.88 30.31
N ALA A 164 -10.02 32.07 30.55
CA ALA A 164 -9.10 32.26 31.66
C ALA A 164 -8.18 33.48 31.45
N ALA A 165 -7.93 34.28 32.49
CA ALA A 165 -7.10 35.49 32.40
C ALA A 165 -5.64 35.19 32.02
N GLY A 166 -5.05 34.14 32.60
CA GLY A 166 -3.69 33.65 32.28
C GLY A 166 -3.63 32.63 31.12
N GLY A 167 -4.72 32.45 30.37
CA GLY A 167 -4.82 31.41 29.34
C GLY A 167 -4.21 31.82 27.99
N GLY A 168 -3.37 30.95 27.43
CA GLY A 168 -2.75 31.09 26.11
C GLY A 168 -2.90 29.84 25.24
N GLY A 169 -2.85 30.00 23.90
CA GLY A 169 -2.81 28.87 22.95
C GLY A 169 -4.10 28.05 22.82
N GLY A 170 -5.27 28.65 23.09
CA GLY A 170 -6.58 28.00 22.91
C GLY A 170 -7.10 27.20 24.12
N ARG A 171 -6.31 27.08 25.20
CA ARG A 171 -6.67 26.38 26.45
C ARG A 171 -7.39 27.28 27.45
N GLY A 172 -8.31 26.72 28.24
CA GLY A 172 -9.09 27.50 29.21
C GLY A 172 -10.11 28.45 28.58
N MET A 173 -10.72 28.08 27.45
CA MET A 173 -11.80 28.84 26.82
C MET A 173 -13.00 27.94 26.46
N ARG A 174 -14.23 28.43 26.67
CA ARG A 174 -15.46 27.71 26.29
C ARG A 174 -16.50 28.67 25.72
N ARG A 175 -17.02 28.33 24.54
CA ARG A 175 -18.17 29.01 23.94
C ARG A 175 -19.44 28.51 24.61
N CYS A 176 -20.36 29.41 24.89
CA CYS A 176 -21.72 29.09 25.30
C CYS A 176 -22.67 29.75 24.32
N ASP A 177 -23.60 28.96 23.80
CA ASP A 177 -24.64 29.36 22.86
C ASP A 177 -25.97 29.60 23.58
N THR A 178 -26.19 28.99 24.75
CA THR A 178 -27.41 29.16 25.56
C THR A 178 -27.13 29.45 27.04
N PRO A 179 -28.12 30.00 27.78
CA PRO A 179 -28.01 30.26 29.22
C PRO A 179 -27.63 29.04 30.06
N GLU A 180 -28.14 27.87 29.72
CA GLU A 180 -27.97 26.62 30.49
C GLU A 180 -26.53 26.10 30.45
N GLU A 181 -25.75 26.49 29.44
CA GLU A 181 -24.36 26.07 29.24
C GLU A 181 -23.37 26.88 30.08
N VAL A 182 -23.74 28.09 30.53
CA VAL A 182 -22.79 29.07 31.10
C VAL A 182 -22.20 28.60 32.44
N ILE A 183 -23.03 28.15 33.39
CA ILE A 183 -22.57 27.73 34.71
C ILE A 183 -21.71 26.45 34.63
N PRO A 184 -22.11 25.38 33.90
CA PRO A 184 -21.26 24.21 33.69
C PRO A 184 -19.93 24.57 33.03
N ALA A 185 -19.94 25.39 31.99
CA ALA A 185 -18.73 25.82 31.28
C ALA A 185 -17.79 26.63 32.18
N PHE A 186 -18.34 27.52 33.03
CA PHE A 186 -17.56 28.31 33.98
C PHE A 186 -16.77 27.42 34.95
N ASN A 187 -17.43 26.45 35.57
CA ASN A 187 -16.78 25.53 36.51
C ASN A 187 -15.67 24.71 35.83
N LEU A 188 -15.89 24.33 34.56
CA LEU A 188 -14.93 23.57 33.79
C LEU A 188 -13.70 24.41 33.41
N VAL A 189 -13.91 25.65 32.95
CA VAL A 189 -12.83 26.61 32.69
C VAL A 189 -12.06 26.93 33.97
N LYS A 190 -12.73 27.05 35.12
CA LYS A 190 -12.10 27.35 36.43
C LYS A 190 -11.16 26.23 36.87
N SER A 191 -11.64 25.00 36.78
CA SER A 191 -10.85 23.80 37.08
C SER A 191 -9.64 23.68 36.14
N GLU A 192 -9.85 23.89 34.83
CA GLU A 192 -8.80 23.87 33.82
C GLU A 192 -7.75 24.96 34.07
N ALA A 193 -8.18 26.19 34.36
CA ALA A 193 -7.32 27.33 34.61
C ALA A 193 -6.46 27.14 35.87
N LYS A 194 -7.04 26.64 36.97
CA LYS A 194 -6.31 26.29 38.19
C LYS A 194 -5.22 25.26 37.92
N LYS A 195 -5.57 24.17 37.21
CA LYS A 195 -4.65 23.06 36.95
C LYS A 195 -3.52 23.46 35.99
N ALA A 196 -3.82 24.27 34.97
CA ALA A 196 -2.88 24.60 33.91
C ALA A 196 -2.04 25.86 34.17
N PHE A 197 -2.61 26.87 34.83
CA PHE A 197 -2.00 28.20 34.95
C PHE A 197 -1.85 28.68 36.41
N GLY A 198 -2.37 27.92 37.38
CA GLY A 198 -2.33 28.31 38.80
C GLY A 198 -3.18 29.54 39.14
N ASN A 199 -3.93 30.09 38.17
CA ASN A 199 -4.83 31.23 38.32
C ASN A 199 -6.27 30.80 37.99
N GLU A 200 -7.23 31.11 38.87
CA GLU A 200 -8.65 30.80 38.73
C GLU A 200 -9.48 31.94 38.10
N ASP A 201 -8.85 33.07 37.75
CA ASP A 201 -9.51 34.24 37.18
C ASP A 201 -10.09 33.94 35.79
N ILE A 202 -11.40 34.14 35.66
CA ILE A 202 -12.15 33.97 34.41
C ILE A 202 -12.82 35.28 34.06
N PHE A 203 -12.82 35.63 32.78
CA PHE A 203 -13.61 36.73 32.25
C PHE A 203 -14.49 36.23 31.08
N ILE A 204 -15.51 37.02 30.74
CA ILE A 204 -16.47 36.71 29.67
C ILE A 204 -16.37 37.76 28.57
N GLU A 205 -16.46 37.32 27.32
CA GLU A 205 -16.56 38.18 26.14
C GLU A 205 -17.71 37.73 25.24
N LYS A 206 -18.23 38.67 24.46
CA LYS A 206 -19.08 38.33 23.31
C LYS A 206 -18.28 37.50 22.31
N TYR A 207 -18.88 36.40 21.83
CA TYR A 207 -18.25 35.58 20.81
C TYR A 207 -18.55 36.16 19.43
N LEU A 208 -17.52 36.60 18.71
CA LEU A 208 -17.67 37.03 17.33
C LEU A 208 -17.86 35.80 16.43
N VAL A 209 -18.91 35.81 15.60
CA VAL A 209 -19.24 34.71 14.68
C VAL A 209 -18.49 34.93 13.37
N GLU A 210 -17.74 33.91 12.95
CA GLU A 210 -16.90 33.92 11.74
C GLU A 210 -15.94 35.13 11.65
N PRO A 211 -15.15 35.43 12.69
CA PRO A 211 -14.19 36.51 12.61
C PRO A 211 -13.00 36.09 11.74
N LYS A 212 -12.31 37.10 11.20
CA LYS A 212 -10.94 36.98 10.75
C LYS A 212 -9.99 37.33 11.87
N HIS A 213 -8.89 36.59 11.98
CA HIS A 213 -7.81 36.89 12.92
C HIS A 213 -6.72 37.64 12.17
N ILE A 214 -6.59 38.93 12.44
CA ILE A 214 -5.61 39.81 11.79
C ILE A 214 -4.67 40.38 12.83
N GLU A 215 -3.39 40.38 12.54
CA GLU A 215 -2.38 40.86 13.47
C GLU A 215 -1.40 41.81 12.81
N VAL A 216 -0.92 42.80 13.56
CA VAL A 216 -0.04 43.87 13.05
C VAL A 216 1.33 43.75 13.69
N GLN A 217 2.36 43.63 12.85
CA GLN A 217 3.75 43.61 13.30
C GLN A 217 4.19 45.00 13.73
N ILE A 218 4.72 45.12 14.95
CA ILE A 218 5.30 46.34 15.50
C ILE A 218 6.81 46.16 15.69
N LEU A 219 7.55 47.26 15.46
CA LEU A 219 8.94 47.40 15.85
C LEU A 219 9.12 48.74 16.56
N GLY A 220 9.65 48.72 17.78
CA GLY A 220 9.94 49.93 18.57
C GLY A 220 11.40 49.98 19.03
N ASP A 221 12.02 51.15 19.04
CA ASP A 221 13.39 51.34 19.54
C ASP A 221 13.46 52.05 20.90
N LYS A 222 14.67 52.11 21.48
CA LYS A 222 14.92 52.80 22.76
C LYS A 222 14.89 54.33 22.65
N HIS A 223 14.69 54.89 21.46
CA HIS A 223 14.65 56.33 21.18
C HIS A 223 13.21 56.85 21.02
N GLY A 224 12.21 55.98 21.23
CA GLY A 224 10.79 56.31 21.17
C GLY A 224 10.18 56.18 19.77
N ASN A 225 10.92 55.67 18.79
CA ASN A 225 10.38 55.39 17.46
C ASN A 225 9.58 54.09 17.49
N VAL A 226 8.39 54.10 16.89
CA VAL A 226 7.51 52.94 16.76
C VAL A 226 6.90 52.95 15.36
N VAL A 227 7.06 51.84 14.64
CA VAL A 227 6.53 51.61 13.28
C VAL A 227 5.75 50.29 13.22
N HIS A 228 4.81 50.19 12.27
CA HIS A 228 4.23 48.91 11.86
C HIS A 228 4.92 48.37 10.60
N LEU A 229 5.02 47.04 10.48
CA LEU A 229 5.54 46.35 9.28
C LEU A 229 4.43 45.66 8.47
N GLY A 230 3.23 46.25 8.52
CA GLY A 230 2.02 45.69 7.93
C GLY A 230 1.38 44.62 8.82
N GLU A 231 0.47 43.88 8.21
CA GLU A 231 -0.42 42.91 8.83
C GLU A 231 -0.25 41.49 8.26
N ARG A 232 -0.69 40.52 9.06
CA ARG A 232 -0.80 39.12 8.68
C ARG A 232 -2.24 38.65 8.89
N ASP A 233 -2.74 37.84 7.96
CA ASP A 233 -3.97 37.08 8.15
C ASP A 233 -3.59 35.70 8.72
N CYS A 234 -4.07 35.43 9.93
CA CYS A 234 -3.87 34.19 10.67
C CYS A 234 -5.20 33.49 10.95
N SER A 235 -6.21 33.71 10.09
CA SER A 235 -7.57 33.18 10.25
C SER A 235 -7.66 31.68 9.99
N LEU A 236 -6.68 31.07 9.33
CA LEU A 236 -6.69 29.63 9.09
C LEU A 236 -6.24 28.91 10.36
N GLN A 237 -7.23 28.50 11.14
CA GLN A 237 -7.04 27.93 12.46
C GLN A 237 -7.77 26.59 12.60
N ARG A 238 -7.19 25.69 13.37
CA ARG A 238 -7.84 24.46 13.85
C ARG A 238 -7.84 24.50 15.37
N ARG A 239 -9.01 24.40 16.01
CA ARG A 239 -9.14 24.50 17.49
C ARG A 239 -8.37 25.69 18.08
N TYR A 240 -8.48 26.86 17.44
CA TYR A 240 -7.81 28.11 17.82
C TYR A 240 -6.28 28.12 17.67
N GLN A 241 -5.69 27.12 17.00
CA GLN A 241 -4.27 27.10 16.64
C GLN A 241 -4.10 27.49 15.19
N LYS A 242 -3.23 28.47 14.91
CA LYS A 242 -2.87 28.90 13.55
C LYS A 242 -2.29 27.71 12.77
N VAL A 243 -2.58 27.61 11.48
CA VAL A 243 -2.10 26.55 10.58
C VAL A 243 -1.37 27.12 9.36
N VAL A 244 -1.97 28.12 8.72
CA VAL A 244 -1.44 28.84 7.55
C VAL A 244 -1.58 30.33 7.80
N GLU A 245 -0.51 31.08 7.54
CA GLU A 245 -0.47 32.52 7.70
C GLU A 245 -0.02 33.18 6.40
N PHE A 246 -0.55 34.35 6.07
CA PHE A 246 -0.10 35.10 4.90
C PHE A 246 -0.07 36.61 5.13
N ALA A 247 0.79 37.29 4.37
CA ALA A 247 0.95 38.74 4.37
C ALA A 247 1.00 39.26 2.92
N PRO A 248 0.43 40.44 2.61
CA PRO A 248 -0.53 41.17 3.43
C PRO A 248 -1.92 40.49 3.47
N ALA A 249 -2.78 40.91 4.40
CA ALA A 249 -4.16 40.43 4.54
C ALA A 249 -5.11 41.07 3.50
N PHE A 250 -4.91 40.75 2.21
CA PHE A 250 -5.82 41.21 1.13
C PHE A 250 -7.28 40.77 1.32
N SER A 251 -7.50 39.79 2.18
CA SER A 251 -8.78 39.28 2.63
C SER A 251 -9.61 40.29 3.45
N VAL A 252 -9.00 41.42 3.85
CA VAL A 252 -9.64 42.50 4.60
C VAL A 252 -9.53 43.82 3.82
N PRO A 253 -10.60 44.65 3.80
CA PRO A 253 -10.57 45.94 3.11
C PRO A 253 -9.41 46.84 3.59
N GLU A 254 -8.76 47.52 2.66
CA GLU A 254 -7.63 48.42 2.93
C GLU A 254 -7.95 49.49 3.99
N ALA A 255 -9.18 50.03 3.98
CA ALA A 255 -9.62 50.99 4.98
C ALA A 255 -9.62 50.41 6.41
N THR A 256 -9.99 49.14 6.58
CA THR A 256 -9.92 48.45 7.88
C THR A 256 -8.47 48.19 8.25
N ARG A 257 -7.62 47.80 7.29
CA ARG A 257 -6.18 47.61 7.53
C ARG A 257 -5.48 48.86 8.02
N GLN A 258 -5.80 50.03 7.45
CA GLN A 258 -5.24 51.30 7.93
C GLN A 258 -5.62 51.59 9.40
N LYS A 259 -6.88 51.33 9.78
CA LYS A 259 -7.32 51.48 11.17
C LYS A 259 -6.57 50.53 12.11
N LEU A 260 -6.35 49.29 11.69
CA LEU A 260 -5.57 48.31 12.45
C LEU A 260 -4.14 48.81 12.70
N TYR A 261 -3.48 49.38 11.67
CA TYR A 261 -2.13 49.95 11.83
C TYR A 261 -2.11 51.11 12.82
N ASP A 262 -3.02 52.07 12.65
CA ASP A 262 -3.09 53.26 13.49
C ASP A 262 -3.31 52.86 14.95
N ASP A 263 -4.22 51.92 15.21
CA ASP A 263 -4.53 51.46 16.56
C ASP A 263 -3.41 50.60 17.17
N ALA A 264 -2.75 49.73 16.39
CA ALA A 264 -1.60 48.96 16.85
C ALA A 264 -0.44 49.88 17.26
N VAL A 265 -0.13 50.90 16.44
CA VAL A 265 0.91 51.89 16.73
C VAL A 265 0.52 52.77 17.94
N LYS A 266 -0.75 53.15 18.10
CA LYS A 266 -1.24 53.87 19.29
C LYS A 266 -0.97 53.09 20.56
N VAL A 267 -1.37 51.81 20.61
CA VAL A 267 -1.17 50.94 21.79
C VAL A 267 0.33 50.80 22.10
N ALA A 268 1.14 50.50 21.08
CA ALA A 268 2.58 50.34 21.25
C ALA A 268 3.27 51.64 21.74
N ARG A 269 2.89 52.81 21.22
CA ARG A 269 3.43 54.10 21.68
C ARG A 269 3.00 54.42 23.11
N HIS A 270 1.77 54.12 23.49
CA HIS A 270 1.24 54.41 24.82
C HIS A 270 2.04 53.68 25.92
N VAL A 271 2.43 52.43 25.67
CA VAL A 271 3.22 51.63 26.63
C VAL A 271 4.74 51.85 26.50
N GLY A 272 5.18 52.67 25.55
CA GLY A 272 6.60 52.88 25.25
C GLY A 272 7.28 51.59 24.78
N TYR A 273 6.64 50.86 23.86
CA TYR A 273 7.06 49.54 23.42
C TYR A 273 8.45 49.55 22.76
N VAL A 274 9.27 48.54 23.07
CA VAL A 274 10.64 48.35 22.55
C VAL A 274 10.80 46.90 22.05
N SER A 275 11.62 46.72 21.02
CA SER A 275 11.83 45.46 20.28
C SER A 275 10.67 45.12 19.34
N ALA A 276 10.61 43.87 18.87
CA ALA A 276 9.53 43.37 18.02
C ALA A 276 8.38 42.81 18.87
N GLY A 277 7.16 43.15 18.47
CA GLY A 277 5.92 42.66 19.08
C GLY A 277 4.79 42.67 18.09
N THR A 278 3.69 42.01 18.42
CA THR A 278 2.54 41.91 17.52
C THR A 278 1.26 42.28 18.25
N VAL A 279 0.43 43.12 17.66
CA VAL A 279 -0.90 43.45 18.17
C VAL A 279 -1.93 42.64 17.38
N GLU A 280 -2.70 41.81 18.07
CA GLU A 280 -3.70 40.92 17.45
C GLU A 280 -5.11 41.50 17.56
N PHE A 281 -5.89 41.30 16.50
CA PHE A 281 -7.27 41.76 16.38
C PHE A 281 -8.18 40.65 15.82
N LEU A 282 -9.45 40.70 16.20
CA LEU A 282 -10.52 40.04 15.44
C LEU A 282 -11.25 41.07 14.58
N VAL A 283 -11.46 40.75 13.30
CA VAL A 283 -12.24 41.54 12.36
C VAL A 283 -13.52 40.79 12.05
N ASP A 284 -14.67 41.41 12.27
CA ASP A 284 -15.98 40.80 12.01
C ASP A 284 -16.39 40.91 10.53
N LYS A 285 -17.56 40.35 10.19
CA LYS A 285 -18.10 40.38 8.82
C LYS A 285 -18.39 41.80 8.29
N ASN A 286 -18.61 42.77 9.18
CA ASN A 286 -18.90 44.15 8.81
C ASN A 286 -17.61 44.97 8.61
N GLY A 287 -16.46 44.39 8.94
CA GLY A 287 -15.16 45.05 8.88
C GLY A 287 -14.84 45.84 10.14
N ASP A 288 -15.60 45.65 11.23
CA ASP A 288 -15.28 46.19 12.54
C ASP A 288 -14.17 45.37 13.19
N HIS A 289 -13.17 46.04 13.76
CA HIS A 289 -12.01 45.40 14.37
C HIS A 289 -12.01 45.56 15.89
N TYR A 290 -11.50 44.53 16.58
CA TYR A 290 -11.44 44.49 18.03
C TYR A 290 -10.10 43.96 18.51
N PHE A 291 -9.41 44.73 19.35
CA PHE A 291 -8.17 44.31 20.02
C PHE A 291 -8.44 43.08 20.89
N ILE A 292 -7.57 42.06 20.78
CA ILE A 292 -7.62 40.86 21.62
C ILE A 292 -6.43 40.76 22.57
N GLU A 293 -5.22 40.90 22.07
CA GLU A 293 -3.98 40.80 22.85
C GLU A 293 -2.81 41.46 22.11
N MET A 294 -1.71 41.69 22.84
CA MET A 294 -0.42 41.96 22.24
C MET A 294 0.50 40.82 22.62
N ASN A 295 1.16 40.21 21.64
CA ASN A 295 2.23 39.25 21.85
C ASN A 295 3.55 40.04 21.96
N PRO A 296 4.12 40.22 23.17
CA PRO A 296 5.26 41.12 23.37
C PRO A 296 6.60 40.45 23.01
N ARG A 297 6.65 39.76 21.86
CA ARG A 297 7.78 38.96 21.37
C ARG A 297 7.69 38.75 19.85
N ILE A 298 8.70 38.10 19.28
CA ILE A 298 8.60 37.58 17.91
C ILE A 298 7.60 36.41 17.82
N GLN A 299 7.02 36.21 16.65
CA GLN A 299 6.06 35.14 16.36
C GLN A 299 6.61 34.17 15.30
N VAL A 300 6.00 32.99 15.21
CA VAL A 300 6.43 31.92 14.29
C VAL A 300 6.35 32.40 12.84
N GLU A 301 5.29 33.12 12.53
CA GLU A 301 4.88 33.72 11.26
C GLU A 301 5.56 35.05 10.93
N HIS A 302 6.55 35.50 11.70
CA HIS A 302 7.33 36.70 11.35
C HIS A 302 7.93 36.62 9.94
N THR A 303 8.21 35.39 9.46
CA THR A 303 8.83 35.12 8.16
C THR A 303 8.02 35.67 6.98
N VAL A 304 6.68 35.67 7.03
CA VAL A 304 5.88 36.24 5.92
C VAL A 304 6.03 37.75 5.85
N THR A 305 6.14 38.43 7.00
CA THR A 305 6.40 39.87 7.07
C THR A 305 7.79 40.19 6.54
N GLU A 306 8.82 39.44 6.92
CA GLU A 306 10.18 39.64 6.38
C GLU A 306 10.21 39.46 4.86
N MET A 307 9.48 38.47 4.32
CA MET A 307 9.46 38.19 2.88
C MET A 307 8.78 39.29 2.05
N VAL A 308 7.75 39.96 2.58
CA VAL A 308 7.09 41.06 1.86
C VAL A 308 7.73 42.42 2.11
N THR A 309 8.43 42.62 3.23
CA THR A 309 9.05 43.92 3.57
C THR A 309 10.54 43.99 3.26
N GLY A 310 11.24 42.85 3.20
CA GLY A 310 12.70 42.79 3.12
C GLY A 310 13.42 43.15 4.43
N ILE A 311 12.69 43.34 5.53
CA ILE A 311 13.24 43.72 6.84
C ILE A 311 13.51 42.45 7.66
N ASP A 312 14.74 42.29 8.15
CA ASP A 312 15.10 41.19 9.06
C ASP A 312 14.73 41.57 10.50
N LEU A 313 13.65 40.96 11.00
CA LEU A 313 13.07 41.26 12.31
C LEU A 313 13.99 40.83 13.45
N VAL A 314 14.60 39.64 13.38
CA VAL A 314 15.43 39.11 14.46
C VAL A 314 16.73 39.90 14.59
N ARG A 315 17.35 40.26 13.47
CA ARG A 315 18.52 41.14 13.44
C ARG A 315 18.16 42.51 14.00
N ALA A 316 17.01 43.07 13.63
CA ALA A 316 16.55 44.34 14.19
C ALA A 316 16.32 44.27 15.70
N GLN A 317 15.76 43.17 16.24
CA GLN A 317 15.60 42.99 17.69
C GLN A 317 16.94 43.07 18.44
N ILE A 318 17.98 42.44 17.90
CA ILE A 318 19.34 42.45 18.49
C ILE A 318 19.92 43.86 18.47
N LEU A 319 19.90 44.53 17.31
CA LEU A 319 20.42 45.90 17.16
C LEU A 319 19.68 46.92 18.04
N ILE A 320 18.36 46.79 18.18
CA ILE A 320 17.55 47.60 19.10
C ILE A 320 17.96 47.35 20.56
N ALA A 321 18.25 46.10 20.92
CA ALA A 321 18.73 45.76 22.25
C ALA A 321 20.13 46.35 22.52
N GLU A 322 21.01 46.43 21.52
CA GLU A 322 22.29 47.16 21.58
C GLU A 322 22.11 48.68 21.68
N GLY A 323 20.92 49.20 21.38
CA GLY A 323 20.55 50.60 21.53
C GLY A 323 20.54 51.41 20.23
N HIS A 324 20.67 50.76 19.07
CA HIS A 324 20.56 51.43 17.77
C HIS A 324 19.14 51.94 17.51
N PRO A 325 18.98 53.15 16.92
CA PRO A 325 17.69 53.62 16.43
C PRO A 325 17.25 52.85 15.16
N LEU A 326 15.95 52.83 14.89
CA LEU A 326 15.38 52.17 13.69
C LEU A 326 15.95 52.71 12.38
N SER A 327 16.39 53.97 12.36
CA SER A 327 16.96 54.66 11.19
C SER A 327 18.39 54.23 10.85
N THR A 328 19.05 53.47 11.72
CA THR A 328 20.40 52.93 11.50
C THR A 328 20.44 52.14 10.20
N PRO A 329 21.46 52.30 9.32
CA PRO A 329 21.51 51.65 8.00
C PRO A 329 21.32 50.12 8.06
N GLU A 330 21.76 49.48 9.14
CA GLU A 330 21.66 48.05 9.39
C GLU A 330 20.21 47.57 9.64
N ILE A 331 19.31 48.46 10.09
CA ILE A 331 17.86 48.22 10.24
C ILE A 331 17.10 48.83 9.05
N GLY A 332 17.42 50.08 8.71
CA GLY A 332 16.98 50.74 7.47
C GLY A 332 15.60 51.41 7.51
N ILE A 333 15.07 51.78 8.68
CA ILE A 333 13.72 52.35 8.81
C ILE A 333 13.76 53.78 9.40
N PRO A 334 13.96 54.81 8.56
CA PRO A 334 13.98 56.20 9.01
C PRO A 334 12.59 56.75 9.37
N SER A 335 11.52 56.20 8.80
CA SER A 335 10.12 56.59 9.05
C SER A 335 9.15 55.49 8.61
N GLN A 336 7.87 55.63 8.94
CA GLN A 336 6.83 54.69 8.51
C GLN A 336 6.71 54.57 6.99
N ASP A 337 6.95 55.68 6.26
CA ASP A 337 6.85 55.74 4.80
C ASP A 337 7.94 54.92 4.08
N ALA A 338 9.03 54.59 4.78
CA ALA A 338 10.11 53.75 4.24
C ALA A 338 9.77 52.25 4.26
N VAL A 339 8.69 51.85 4.95
CA VAL A 339 8.24 50.46 5.00
C VAL A 339 7.35 50.18 3.79
N HIS A 340 7.81 49.31 2.90
CA HIS A 340 7.05 48.91 1.71
C HIS A 340 6.76 47.41 1.75
N MET A 341 5.53 47.02 1.43
CA MET A 341 5.16 45.62 1.22
C MET A 341 5.11 45.29 -0.27
N ASN A 342 5.91 44.32 -0.70
CA ASN A 342 6.00 43.87 -2.08
C ASN A 342 5.46 42.44 -2.20
N GLY A 343 4.47 42.25 -3.07
CA GLY A 343 3.87 40.94 -3.35
C GLY A 343 3.15 40.34 -2.15
N TYR A 344 3.12 39.01 -2.12
CA TYR A 344 2.44 38.19 -1.12
C TYR A 344 3.38 37.11 -0.62
N ALA A 345 3.37 36.88 0.69
CA ALA A 345 4.04 35.75 1.31
C ALA A 345 3.05 34.88 2.08
N LEU A 346 3.32 33.58 2.11
CA LEU A 346 2.49 32.59 2.79
C LEU A 346 3.40 31.58 3.48
N GLN A 347 3.13 31.30 4.75
CA GLN A 347 3.83 30.29 5.54
C GLN A 347 2.94 29.08 5.79
N CYS A 348 3.51 27.90 5.63
CA CYS A 348 2.94 26.64 6.08
C CYS A 348 3.92 25.92 7.00
N ARG A 349 3.39 25.18 7.97
CA ARG A 349 4.17 24.35 8.87
C ARG A 349 4.01 22.88 8.50
N VAL A 350 5.12 22.23 8.18
CA VAL A 350 5.16 20.78 8.03
C VAL A 350 5.40 20.18 9.41
N THR A 351 4.43 19.41 9.90
CA THR A 351 4.45 18.76 11.21
C THR A 351 4.36 17.24 11.07
N THR A 352 4.67 16.50 12.15
CA THR A 352 4.43 15.05 12.22
C THR A 352 2.99 14.66 12.55
N GLU A 353 2.06 15.61 12.60
CA GLU A 353 0.66 15.32 12.89
C GLU A 353 0.02 14.54 11.76
N ASP A 354 -0.57 13.38 12.08
CA ASP A 354 -1.29 12.56 11.11
C ASP A 354 -2.75 13.01 10.98
N PRO A 355 -3.15 13.64 9.86
CA PRO A 355 -4.52 14.16 9.74
C PRO A 355 -5.56 13.03 9.66
N ALA A 356 -5.17 11.80 9.27
CA ALA A 356 -6.04 10.62 9.29
C ALA A 356 -6.24 10.05 10.70
N ASN A 357 -5.38 10.43 11.66
CA ASN A 357 -5.44 10.01 13.06
C ASN A 357 -5.67 11.20 14.00
N ASN A 358 -6.64 12.05 13.69
CA ASN A 358 -7.04 13.23 14.49
C ASN A 358 -5.87 14.19 14.82
N PHE A 359 -4.85 14.24 13.97
CA PHE A 359 -3.65 15.07 14.12
C PHE A 359 -2.80 14.66 15.33
N ALA A 360 -2.85 13.38 15.73
CA ALA A 360 -1.88 12.85 16.68
C ALA A 360 -0.46 12.98 16.08
N PRO A 361 0.50 13.56 16.81
CA PRO A 361 1.87 13.68 16.32
C PRO A 361 2.54 12.32 16.29
N ASP A 362 3.05 11.95 15.12
CA ASP A 362 3.82 10.74 14.92
C ASP A 362 5.25 10.93 15.45
N THR A 363 5.87 9.82 15.86
CA THR A 363 7.19 9.77 16.50
C THR A 363 8.05 8.69 15.88
N GLY A 364 9.37 8.82 16.02
CA GLY A 364 10.33 7.84 15.51
C GLY A 364 11.34 8.44 14.55
N LYS A 365 12.04 7.57 13.83
CA LYS A 365 13.22 7.95 13.03
C LYS A 365 12.85 8.37 11.62
N ILE A 366 13.32 9.53 11.19
CA ILE A 366 13.24 9.97 9.79
C ILE A 366 14.24 9.16 8.96
N THR A 367 13.74 8.26 8.09
CA THR A 367 14.57 7.39 7.24
C THR A 367 14.97 8.05 5.93
N ALA A 368 14.23 9.06 5.48
CA ALA A 368 14.62 9.93 4.39
C ALA A 368 14.01 11.32 4.57
N TYR A 369 14.80 12.35 4.31
CA TYR A 369 14.38 13.74 4.29
C TYR A 369 14.91 14.42 3.02
N ARG A 370 14.03 15.06 2.25
CA ARG A 370 14.40 15.98 1.17
C ARG A 370 13.51 17.21 1.28
N SER A 371 14.12 18.38 1.29
CA SER A 371 13.39 19.64 1.24
C SER A 371 13.11 20.07 -0.20
N GLY A 372 12.05 20.85 -0.37
CA GLY A 372 11.80 21.62 -1.60
C GLY A 372 12.76 22.82 -1.71
N GLY A 373 12.47 23.72 -2.65
CA GLY A 373 13.26 24.96 -2.77
C GLY A 373 12.91 25.80 -4.00
N GLY A 374 13.90 26.49 -4.56
CA GLY A 374 13.75 27.35 -5.75
C GLY A 374 13.34 28.80 -5.44
N PHE A 375 13.23 29.62 -6.49
CA PHE A 375 12.98 31.05 -6.34
C PHE A 375 11.64 31.34 -5.63
N GLY A 376 11.70 32.22 -4.62
CA GLY A 376 10.55 32.59 -3.80
C GLY A 376 10.15 31.53 -2.76
N VAL A 377 11.03 30.59 -2.40
CA VAL A 377 10.82 29.63 -1.30
C VAL A 377 11.90 29.83 -0.25
N ARG A 378 11.49 30.00 1.00
CA ARG A 378 12.31 30.10 2.21
C ARG A 378 11.97 28.93 3.14
N LEU A 379 13.01 28.33 3.71
CA LEU A 379 12.89 27.19 4.62
C LEU A 379 13.56 27.50 5.96
N ASP A 380 12.79 27.40 7.04
CA ASP A 380 13.27 27.48 8.41
C ASP A 380 13.07 26.10 9.07
N GLY A 381 14.11 25.27 9.02
CA GLY A 381 14.09 23.89 9.47
C GLY A 381 14.23 23.74 10.99
N GLY A 382 13.41 22.86 11.57
CA GLY A 382 13.53 22.40 12.96
C GLY A 382 14.41 21.15 13.04
N ASN A 383 13.92 20.09 13.69
CA ASN A 383 14.62 18.82 13.84
C ASN A 383 14.35 17.85 12.67
N ALA A 384 14.49 18.31 11.43
CA ALA A 384 14.24 17.52 10.23
C ALA A 384 15.53 17.25 9.43
N TYR A 385 16.07 16.04 9.53
CA TYR A 385 17.18 15.56 8.72
C TYR A 385 17.15 14.02 8.62
N THR A 386 17.86 13.45 7.64
CA THR A 386 17.93 11.99 7.51
C THR A 386 18.63 11.39 8.73
N GLY A 387 17.95 10.52 9.45
CA GLY A 387 18.41 9.91 10.70
C GLY A 387 17.92 10.59 11.98
N ALA A 388 17.24 11.74 11.88
CA ALA A 388 16.70 12.43 13.05
C ALA A 388 15.64 11.59 13.76
N GLU A 389 15.66 11.59 15.10
CA GLU A 389 14.67 10.92 15.93
C GLU A 389 13.68 11.93 16.50
N ILE A 390 12.42 11.79 16.13
CA ILE A 390 11.33 12.66 16.58
C ILE A 390 10.77 12.13 17.89
N SER A 391 11.04 12.86 18.98
CA SER A 391 10.59 12.54 20.33
C SER A 391 9.14 12.98 20.60
N PRO A 392 8.42 12.34 21.54
CA PRO A 392 7.07 12.75 21.96
C PRO A 392 7.03 13.96 22.91
N TYR A 393 8.17 14.57 23.25
CA TYR A 393 8.26 15.55 24.35
C TYR A 393 8.04 17.01 23.93
N TYR A 394 8.20 17.32 22.65
CA TYR A 394 8.17 18.70 22.12
C TYR A 394 7.22 18.82 20.93
N ASP A 395 7.05 20.04 20.43
CA ASP A 395 6.24 20.31 19.25
C ASP A 395 6.63 19.45 18.04
N SER A 396 5.63 19.13 17.22
CA SER A 396 5.74 18.23 16.06
C SER A 396 6.33 18.89 14.82
N LEU A 397 6.88 20.10 14.93
CA LEU A 397 7.37 20.89 13.80
C LEU A 397 8.63 20.28 13.18
N LEU A 398 8.56 20.02 11.87
CA LEU A 398 9.71 19.59 11.06
C LEU A 398 10.38 20.77 10.36
N VAL A 399 9.60 21.54 9.59
CA VAL A 399 10.09 22.68 8.81
C VAL A 399 8.97 23.68 8.55
N LYS A 400 9.31 24.97 8.59
CA LYS A 400 8.44 26.04 8.09
C LYS A 400 8.78 26.32 6.63
N VAL A 401 7.77 26.30 5.78
CA VAL A 401 7.87 26.59 4.35
C VAL A 401 7.19 27.91 4.09
N THR A 402 7.98 28.95 3.81
CA THR A 402 7.48 30.28 3.48
C THR A 402 7.69 30.55 2.00
N SER A 403 6.62 30.84 1.28
CA SER A 403 6.66 31.16 -0.15
C SER A 403 6.38 32.63 -0.40
N TRP A 404 6.89 33.17 -1.52
CA TRP A 404 6.62 34.53 -1.97
C TRP A 404 6.35 34.61 -3.48
N ASP A 405 5.39 35.45 -3.87
CA ASP A 405 5.07 35.77 -5.26
C ASP A 405 4.47 37.17 -5.41
N ASN A 406 4.41 37.69 -6.63
CA ASN A 406 3.75 38.97 -6.93
C ASN A 406 2.21 38.88 -6.80
N THR A 407 1.63 37.68 -6.85
CA THR A 407 0.18 37.45 -6.77
C THR A 407 -0.15 36.44 -5.69
N PHE A 408 -1.32 36.58 -5.05
CA PHE A 408 -1.74 35.62 -4.03
C PHE A 408 -1.96 34.21 -4.62
N GLU A 409 -2.54 34.12 -5.82
CA GLU A 409 -2.65 32.84 -6.53
C GLU A 409 -1.27 32.22 -6.84
N GLY A 410 -0.29 33.04 -7.22
CA GLY A 410 1.07 32.59 -7.46
C GLY A 410 1.74 32.06 -6.18
N VAL A 411 1.54 32.74 -5.03
CA VAL A 411 2.12 32.27 -3.77
C VAL A 411 1.49 30.97 -3.31
N CYS A 412 0.17 30.77 -3.47
CA CYS A 412 -0.49 29.50 -3.19
C CYS A 412 0.07 28.36 -4.06
N ARG A 413 0.28 28.60 -5.36
CA ARG A 413 0.89 27.60 -6.28
C ARG A 413 2.33 27.28 -5.89
N LYS A 414 3.13 28.29 -5.52
CA LYS A 414 4.51 28.08 -5.06
C LYS A 414 4.57 27.31 -3.75
N ALA A 415 3.73 27.66 -2.78
CA ALA A 415 3.63 26.97 -1.49
C ALA A 415 3.21 25.51 -1.68
N MET A 416 2.20 25.26 -2.52
CA MET A 416 1.75 23.90 -2.84
C MET A 416 2.88 23.06 -3.43
N ARG A 417 3.62 23.62 -4.41
CA ARG A 417 4.77 22.95 -5.01
C ARG A 417 5.90 22.71 -4.01
N ALA A 418 6.27 23.72 -3.20
CA ALA A 418 7.34 23.61 -2.21
C ALA A 418 7.04 22.54 -1.15
N ILE A 419 5.82 22.52 -0.61
CA ILE A 419 5.39 21.53 0.38
C ILE A 419 5.26 20.14 -0.24
N SER A 420 4.77 20.02 -1.48
CA SER A 420 4.70 18.72 -2.17
C SER A 420 6.08 18.13 -2.47
N GLU A 421 7.11 18.97 -2.59
CA GLU A 421 8.50 18.56 -2.75
C GLU A 421 9.16 18.12 -1.42
N GLU A 422 8.60 18.51 -0.27
CA GLU A 422 9.04 17.99 1.04
C GLU A 422 8.78 16.48 1.12
N HIS A 423 9.85 15.70 1.06
CA HIS A 423 9.79 14.26 1.09
C HIS A 423 10.29 13.72 2.42
N VAL A 424 9.34 13.46 3.32
CA VAL A 424 9.59 12.85 4.63
C VAL A 424 9.18 11.37 4.60
N ARG A 425 10.05 10.51 5.13
CA ARG A 425 9.79 9.08 5.35
C ARG A 425 10.24 8.67 6.75
N GLY A 426 9.57 7.68 7.31
CA GLY A 426 9.77 7.19 8.67
C GLY A 426 8.74 7.70 9.68
N VAL A 427 8.19 8.90 9.44
CA VAL A 427 7.06 9.48 10.19
C VAL A 427 5.99 10.03 9.23
N LYS A 428 4.73 10.09 9.68
CA LYS A 428 3.63 10.77 8.99
C LYS A 428 3.80 12.28 9.02
N THR A 429 3.08 12.97 8.13
CA THR A 429 3.11 14.43 8.06
C THR A 429 1.74 15.01 7.71
N ASN A 430 1.52 16.26 8.09
CA ASN A 430 0.31 17.02 7.74
C ASN A 430 0.27 17.55 6.28
N ILE A 431 1.26 17.22 5.44
CA ILE A 431 1.40 17.71 4.06
C ILE A 431 0.11 17.59 3.23
N PRO A 432 -0.57 16.43 3.15
CA PRO A 432 -1.76 16.28 2.31
C PRO A 432 -2.90 17.23 2.73
N PHE A 433 -3.06 17.43 4.04
CA PHE A 433 -4.05 18.35 4.59
C PHE A 433 -3.75 19.80 4.21
N VAL A 434 -2.49 20.24 4.33
CA VAL A 434 -2.09 21.59 3.93
C VAL A 434 -2.26 21.80 2.42
N THR A 435 -1.94 20.80 1.59
CA THR A 435 -2.17 20.90 0.13
C THR A 435 -3.64 21.04 -0.23
N ASN A 436 -4.55 20.38 0.50
CA ASN A 436 -6.00 20.54 0.33
C ASN A 436 -6.42 21.98 0.65
N ILE A 437 -5.92 22.58 1.73
CA ILE A 437 -6.19 23.99 2.08
C ILE A 437 -5.72 24.92 0.95
N LEU A 438 -4.50 24.75 0.45
CA LEU A 438 -3.92 25.60 -0.60
C LEU A 438 -4.66 25.50 -1.93
N ALA A 439 -5.30 24.35 -2.20
CA ALA A 439 -6.13 24.14 -3.39
C ALA A 439 -7.54 24.72 -3.25
N HIS A 440 -8.03 24.92 -2.02
CA HIS A 440 -9.44 25.21 -1.76
C HIS A 440 -9.87 26.60 -2.30
N PRO A 441 -10.98 26.70 -3.04
CA PRO A 441 -11.45 27.98 -3.61
C PRO A 441 -11.67 29.08 -2.57
N THR A 442 -12.29 28.75 -1.43
CA THR A 442 -12.55 29.70 -0.33
C THR A 442 -11.26 30.31 0.24
N PHE A 443 -10.20 29.51 0.37
CA PHE A 443 -8.90 29.99 0.82
C PHE A 443 -8.29 30.95 -0.19
N ARG A 444 -8.29 30.56 -1.48
CA ARG A 444 -7.75 31.36 -2.57
C ARG A 444 -8.50 32.69 -2.78
N ALA A 445 -9.78 32.72 -2.45
CA ALA A 445 -10.61 33.93 -2.46
C ALA A 445 -10.43 34.82 -1.22
N GLY A 446 -9.65 34.39 -0.21
CA GLY A 446 -9.48 35.12 1.05
C GLY A 446 -10.73 35.11 1.93
N GLN A 447 -11.66 34.18 1.73
CA GLN A 447 -12.98 34.15 2.41
C GLN A 447 -13.00 33.29 3.68
N CYS A 448 -11.87 32.69 4.07
CA CYS A 448 -11.79 31.89 5.30
C CYS A 448 -11.96 32.76 6.56
N HIS A 449 -12.66 32.20 7.55
CA HIS A 449 -12.75 32.68 8.93
C HIS A 449 -12.15 31.64 9.89
N THR A 450 -12.04 31.96 11.19
CA THR A 450 -11.38 31.10 12.20
C THR A 450 -11.96 29.70 12.39
N LYS A 451 -13.13 29.41 11.83
CA LYS A 451 -13.82 28.10 11.89
C LYS A 451 -13.82 27.32 10.57
N PHE A 452 -13.25 27.89 9.50
CA PHE A 452 -13.30 27.31 8.16
C PHE A 452 -12.84 25.83 8.14
N ILE A 453 -11.73 25.51 8.80
CA ILE A 453 -11.21 24.13 8.85
C ILE A 453 -12.20 23.18 9.56
N ASP A 454 -12.80 23.63 10.66
CA ASP A 454 -13.73 22.82 11.46
C ASP A 454 -15.06 22.56 10.72
N GLU A 455 -15.40 23.40 9.73
CA GLU A 455 -16.66 23.38 8.96
C GLU A 455 -16.52 22.81 7.54
N THR A 456 -15.32 22.37 7.14
CA THR A 456 -15.03 21.90 5.76
C THR A 456 -14.50 20.46 5.77
N PRO A 457 -15.38 19.43 5.87
CA PRO A 457 -14.99 18.02 5.98
C PRO A 457 -14.15 17.48 4.81
N GLU A 458 -14.32 18.02 3.61
CA GLU A 458 -13.58 17.61 2.41
C GLU A 458 -12.07 17.90 2.49
N LEU A 459 -11.63 18.78 3.41
CA LEU A 459 -10.20 18.99 3.65
C LEU A 459 -9.51 17.73 4.21
N PHE A 460 -10.27 16.81 4.79
CA PHE A 460 -9.79 15.57 5.39
C PHE A 460 -9.85 14.36 4.43
N ASP A 461 -10.28 14.57 3.19
CA ASP A 461 -10.18 13.56 2.13
C ASP A 461 -8.73 13.47 1.63
N ILE A 462 -7.94 12.59 2.26
CA ILE A 462 -6.50 12.49 2.03
C ILE A 462 -6.19 11.37 1.03
N ASP A 463 -5.65 11.74 -0.15
CA ASP A 463 -5.04 10.77 -1.05
C ASP A 463 -3.64 10.37 -0.53
N THR A 464 -3.53 9.16 0.00
CA THR A 464 -2.24 8.57 0.37
C THR A 464 -1.54 8.10 -0.90
N GLY A 465 -0.65 8.93 -1.46
CA GLY A 465 0.08 8.63 -2.69
C GLY A 465 0.62 7.19 -2.74
N ARG A 466 0.56 6.55 -3.92
CA ARG A 466 0.59 5.08 -4.12
C ARG A 466 1.87 4.31 -3.67
N ASP A 467 2.87 4.97 -3.10
CA ASP A 467 4.16 4.46 -2.57
C ASP A 467 4.78 3.25 -3.32
N ARG A 468 4.70 3.26 -4.66
CA ARG A 468 4.96 2.09 -5.51
C ARG A 468 6.37 1.54 -5.37
N ALA A 469 7.37 2.41 -5.21
CA ALA A 469 8.76 2.01 -5.11
C ALA A 469 9.04 1.27 -3.79
N THR A 470 8.53 1.77 -2.67
CA THR A 470 8.68 1.14 -1.36
C THR A 470 8.06 -0.26 -1.34
N LYS A 471 6.87 -0.43 -1.93
CA LYS A 471 6.21 -1.75 -2.02
C LYS A 471 7.03 -2.78 -2.80
N ILE A 472 7.64 -2.37 -3.91
CA ILE A 472 8.55 -3.23 -4.70
C ILE A 472 9.82 -3.57 -3.89
N LEU A 473 10.42 -2.58 -3.23
CA LEU A 473 11.59 -2.82 -2.37
C LEU A 473 11.25 -3.75 -1.21
N LYS A 474 10.05 -3.64 -0.62
CA LYS A 474 9.56 -4.53 0.43
C LYS A 474 9.46 -5.98 -0.04
N TYR A 475 8.98 -6.22 -1.26
CA TYR A 475 8.93 -7.56 -1.85
C TYR A 475 10.33 -8.17 -1.98
N ILE A 476 11.27 -7.40 -2.56
CA ILE A 476 12.65 -7.84 -2.70
C ILE A 476 13.29 -8.08 -1.33
N ALA A 477 13.08 -7.16 -0.37
CA ALA A 477 13.58 -7.25 0.99
C ALA A 477 13.11 -8.53 1.70
N GLN A 478 11.82 -8.88 1.59
CA GLN A 478 11.30 -10.10 2.20
C GLN A 478 12.01 -11.35 1.66
N ILE A 479 12.28 -11.43 0.35
CA ILE A 479 13.03 -12.54 -0.25
C ILE A 479 14.48 -12.57 0.28
N GLN A 480 15.11 -11.42 0.50
CA GLN A 480 16.45 -11.36 1.07
C GLN A 480 16.48 -11.90 2.50
N VAL A 481 15.50 -11.54 3.32
CA VAL A 481 15.42 -11.94 4.74
C VAL A 481 14.98 -13.39 4.90
N ASP A 482 14.04 -13.88 4.09
CA ASP A 482 13.58 -15.28 4.13
C ASP A 482 14.66 -16.27 3.70
N SER A 483 15.68 -15.83 2.95
CA SER A 483 16.75 -16.69 2.44
C SER A 483 18.08 -15.94 2.33
N PRO A 484 18.71 -15.55 3.45
CA PRO A 484 19.87 -14.66 3.46
C PRO A 484 21.11 -15.29 2.79
N SER A 485 21.27 -16.61 2.91
CA SER A 485 22.39 -17.38 2.37
C SER A 485 22.16 -17.95 0.97
N ALA A 486 21.01 -17.67 0.34
CA ALA A 486 20.72 -18.19 -0.99
C ALA A 486 21.67 -17.59 -2.05
N GLU A 487 22.26 -18.46 -2.87
CA GLU A 487 22.98 -18.02 -4.06
C GLU A 487 22.01 -17.44 -5.09
N ARG A 488 22.39 -16.29 -5.67
CA ARG A 488 21.55 -15.53 -6.61
C ARG A 488 22.27 -15.41 -7.94
N PRO A 489 22.05 -16.36 -8.87
CA PRO A 489 22.73 -16.33 -10.16
C PRO A 489 22.27 -15.11 -10.96
N GLN A 490 23.24 -14.43 -11.57
CA GLN A 490 22.96 -13.40 -12.56
C GLN A 490 22.87 -14.07 -13.94
N HIS A 491 21.92 -13.62 -14.74
CA HIS A 491 21.66 -14.16 -16.07
C HIS A 491 21.82 -13.08 -17.12
N ASP A 492 22.40 -13.47 -18.27
CA ASP A 492 22.47 -12.61 -19.44
C ASP A 492 21.09 -12.26 -19.99
N ILE A 493 21.03 -11.18 -20.76
CA ILE A 493 19.82 -10.76 -21.47
C ILE A 493 19.46 -11.86 -22.48
N PRO A 494 18.20 -12.36 -22.50
CA PRO A 494 17.79 -13.37 -23.47
C PRO A 494 17.95 -12.91 -24.91
N ARG A 495 18.28 -13.84 -25.80
CA ARG A 495 18.27 -13.62 -27.26
C ARG A 495 16.82 -13.48 -27.73
N PHE A 496 16.35 -12.25 -27.95
CA PHE A 496 14.96 -12.01 -28.38
C PHE A 496 14.72 -12.50 -29.82
N PRO A 497 13.56 -13.13 -30.09
CA PRO A 497 13.22 -13.57 -31.44
C PRO A 497 12.97 -12.35 -32.35
N PRO A 498 13.43 -12.37 -33.60
CA PRO A 498 13.28 -11.24 -34.52
C PRO A 498 11.83 -11.05 -34.97
N TYR A 499 11.47 -9.81 -35.30
CA TYR A 499 10.21 -9.43 -35.94
C TYR A 499 10.39 -8.09 -36.69
N GLU A 500 9.57 -7.84 -37.71
CA GLU A 500 9.70 -6.64 -38.56
C GLU A 500 8.83 -5.45 -38.12
N ASN A 501 7.66 -5.71 -37.52
CA ASN A 501 6.65 -4.68 -37.20
C ASN A 501 6.08 -4.86 -35.78
N THR A 502 5.62 -3.76 -35.16
CA THR A 502 4.90 -3.76 -33.86
C THR A 502 3.55 -3.03 -33.98
N PRO A 503 2.40 -3.71 -33.80
CA PRO A 503 2.26 -5.17 -33.78
C PRO A 503 2.61 -5.78 -35.15
N PRO A 504 2.94 -7.09 -35.21
CA PRO A 504 3.23 -7.78 -36.47
C PRO A 504 2.08 -7.63 -37.47
N LYS A 505 2.40 -7.28 -38.73
CA LYS A 505 1.43 -7.13 -39.83
C LYS A 505 1.15 -8.48 -40.50
N CYS A 506 0.83 -9.48 -39.69
CA CYS A 506 0.58 -10.84 -40.17
C CYS A 506 -0.94 -11.07 -40.28
N THR A 507 -1.40 -11.68 -41.37
CA THR A 507 -2.75 -12.24 -41.46
C THR A 507 -2.63 -13.75 -41.33
N GLY A 508 -3.38 -14.34 -40.41
CA GLY A 508 -3.33 -15.77 -40.11
C GLY A 508 -4.73 -16.37 -39.94
N LEU A 509 -4.78 -17.59 -39.39
CA LEU A 509 -6.01 -18.36 -39.27
C LEU A 509 -7.07 -17.67 -38.38
N LYS A 510 -6.64 -16.79 -37.46
CA LYS A 510 -7.54 -16.00 -36.61
C LYS A 510 -8.47 -15.10 -37.43
N GLN A 511 -7.97 -14.50 -38.51
CA GLN A 511 -8.79 -13.63 -39.36
C GLN A 511 -9.82 -14.43 -40.15
N LEU A 512 -9.53 -15.69 -40.51
CA LEU A 512 -10.51 -16.58 -41.11
C LEU A 512 -11.63 -16.89 -40.10
N LEU A 513 -11.28 -17.22 -38.86
CA LEU A 513 -12.25 -17.46 -37.79
C LEU A 513 -13.15 -16.25 -37.57
N ASP A 514 -12.57 -15.04 -37.45
CA ASP A 514 -13.34 -13.82 -37.16
C ASP A 514 -14.28 -13.43 -38.30
N SER A 515 -13.88 -13.69 -39.55
CA SER A 515 -14.64 -13.27 -40.73
C SER A 515 -15.67 -14.30 -41.21
N LYS A 516 -15.41 -15.60 -41.02
CA LYS A 516 -16.23 -16.69 -41.59
C LYS A 516 -16.70 -17.73 -40.58
N GLY A 517 -16.30 -17.63 -39.31
CA GLY A 517 -16.75 -18.52 -38.25
C GLY A 517 -16.01 -19.86 -38.17
N PRO A 518 -16.32 -20.67 -37.14
CA PRO A 518 -15.61 -21.91 -36.82
C PRO A 518 -15.78 -23.01 -37.86
N GLU A 519 -16.92 -23.09 -38.55
CA GLU A 519 -17.16 -24.07 -39.62
C GLU A 519 -16.22 -23.85 -40.81
N ALA A 520 -15.97 -22.60 -41.18
CA ALA A 520 -15.04 -22.27 -42.26
C ALA A 520 -13.60 -22.65 -41.89
N VAL A 521 -13.23 -22.55 -40.60
CA VAL A 521 -11.92 -23.01 -40.13
C VAL A 521 -11.84 -24.53 -40.14
N ARG A 522 -12.88 -25.23 -39.67
CA ARG A 522 -12.97 -26.71 -39.75
C ARG A 522 -12.76 -27.18 -41.20
N ASP A 523 -13.49 -26.60 -42.14
CA ASP A 523 -13.42 -27.00 -43.55
C ASP A 523 -12.03 -26.69 -44.14
N TRP A 524 -11.47 -25.52 -43.80
CA TRP A 524 -10.11 -25.17 -44.18
C TRP A 524 -9.07 -26.17 -43.66
N VAL A 525 -9.22 -26.68 -42.43
CA VAL A 525 -8.34 -27.71 -41.85
C VAL A 525 -8.43 -29.00 -42.64
N LEU A 526 -9.65 -29.47 -42.98
CA LEU A 526 -9.85 -30.68 -43.77
C LEU A 526 -9.23 -30.58 -45.17
N ASP A 527 -9.19 -29.39 -45.75
CA ASP A 527 -8.56 -29.13 -47.06
C ASP A 527 -7.02 -29.10 -47.01
N GLN A 528 -6.40 -29.10 -45.83
CA GLN A 528 -4.94 -29.05 -45.71
C GLN A 528 -4.27 -30.39 -45.98
N LYS A 529 -3.30 -30.38 -46.91
CA LYS A 529 -2.36 -31.48 -47.09
C LYS A 529 -1.22 -31.49 -46.06
N LYS A 530 -0.81 -30.31 -45.58
CA LYS A 530 0.23 -30.18 -44.56
C LYS A 530 -0.26 -30.72 -43.21
N LEU A 531 0.66 -31.20 -42.38
CA LEU A 531 0.36 -31.40 -40.96
C LEU A 531 0.35 -30.05 -40.25
N LEU A 532 -0.78 -29.69 -39.63
CA LEU A 532 -0.90 -28.45 -38.86
C LEU A 532 -0.34 -28.64 -37.45
N ILE A 533 0.20 -27.56 -36.89
CA ILE A 533 0.82 -27.55 -35.56
C ILE A 533 0.10 -26.60 -34.61
N THR A 534 -0.17 -27.06 -33.40
CA THR A 534 -0.49 -26.24 -32.23
C THR A 534 0.76 -26.10 -31.37
N ASP A 535 1.17 -24.88 -31.03
CA ASP A 535 2.27 -24.66 -30.08
C ASP A 535 1.76 -24.70 -28.64
N THR A 536 2.37 -25.52 -27.78
CA THR A 536 2.01 -25.64 -26.35
C THR A 536 3.02 -24.97 -25.41
N THR A 537 4.01 -24.26 -25.96
CA THR A 537 5.12 -23.66 -25.20
C THR A 537 4.63 -22.74 -24.07
N MET A 538 3.56 -21.97 -24.32
CA MET A 538 3.00 -21.01 -23.34
C MET A 538 1.98 -21.62 -22.36
N ARG A 539 1.66 -22.93 -22.44
CA ARG A 539 0.73 -23.61 -21.53
C ARG A 539 1.26 -24.96 -21.06
N ASP A 540 1.14 -26.01 -21.86
CA ASP A 540 1.39 -27.37 -21.37
C ASP A 540 2.86 -27.69 -21.17
N ALA A 541 3.73 -27.08 -21.98
CA ALA A 541 5.16 -27.32 -21.90
C ALA A 541 5.73 -26.94 -20.53
N HIS A 542 5.50 -25.70 -20.11
CA HIS A 542 5.95 -25.24 -18.80
C HIS A 542 5.10 -25.80 -17.65
N GLN A 543 3.83 -26.17 -17.89
CA GLN A 543 3.05 -26.94 -16.92
C GLN A 543 3.72 -28.28 -16.59
N SER A 544 4.28 -28.94 -17.60
CA SER A 544 4.91 -30.25 -17.48
C SER A 544 6.35 -30.21 -16.97
N LEU A 545 7.12 -29.21 -17.41
CA LEU A 545 8.56 -29.11 -17.12
C LEU A 545 8.89 -28.23 -15.91
N LEU A 546 8.12 -27.15 -15.72
CA LEU A 546 8.47 -26.03 -14.82
C LEU A 546 7.36 -25.73 -13.81
N SER A 547 6.52 -26.71 -13.50
CA SER A 547 5.40 -26.56 -12.55
C SER A 547 4.50 -25.36 -12.85
N THR A 548 4.27 -25.08 -14.14
CA THR A 548 3.43 -23.98 -14.63
C THR A 548 3.94 -22.57 -14.25
N ARG A 549 5.23 -22.40 -13.97
CA ARG A 549 5.77 -21.15 -13.40
C ARG A 549 6.13 -20.06 -14.41
N VAL A 550 6.10 -20.32 -15.72
CA VAL A 550 6.44 -19.30 -16.72
C VAL A 550 5.51 -18.09 -16.58
N ARG A 551 6.11 -16.91 -16.52
CA ARG A 551 5.45 -15.64 -16.17
C ARG A 551 5.01 -14.89 -17.41
N THR A 552 3.95 -14.10 -17.25
CA THR A 552 3.36 -13.27 -18.31
C THR A 552 4.41 -12.39 -18.99
N ARG A 553 5.31 -11.77 -18.20
CA ARG A 553 6.40 -10.94 -18.73
C ARG A 553 7.28 -11.65 -19.77
N ASP A 554 7.65 -12.91 -19.50
CA ASP A 554 8.57 -13.63 -20.38
C ASP A 554 7.85 -14.18 -21.61
N MET A 555 6.55 -14.49 -21.51
CA MET A 555 5.71 -14.77 -22.68
C MET A 555 5.57 -13.52 -23.57
N LEU A 556 5.29 -12.35 -22.97
CA LEU A 556 5.09 -11.09 -23.70
C LEU A 556 6.30 -10.63 -24.50
N LYS A 557 7.48 -10.94 -23.98
CA LYS A 557 8.76 -10.62 -24.61
C LYS A 557 9.07 -11.48 -25.84
N ALA A 558 8.46 -12.66 -25.95
CA ALA A 558 8.54 -13.49 -27.15
C ALA A 558 7.43 -13.20 -28.15
N SER A 559 6.32 -12.60 -27.72
CA SER A 559 5.05 -12.60 -28.46
C SER A 559 5.12 -12.09 -29.89
N GLU A 560 5.84 -11.00 -30.16
CA GLU A 560 5.92 -10.42 -31.51
C GLU A 560 6.68 -11.37 -32.47
N GLY A 561 7.79 -11.94 -32.02
CA GLY A 561 8.51 -12.97 -32.76
C GLY A 561 7.69 -14.26 -32.89
N THR A 562 6.97 -14.69 -31.86
CA THR A 562 6.05 -15.83 -31.93
C THR A 562 4.96 -15.61 -32.98
N ALA A 563 4.34 -14.44 -33.00
CA ALA A 563 3.30 -14.09 -33.97
C ALA A 563 3.78 -14.14 -35.42
N GLU A 564 5.02 -13.74 -35.68
CA GLU A 564 5.61 -13.75 -37.04
C GLU A 564 6.13 -15.14 -37.43
N ILE A 565 6.90 -15.79 -36.55
CA ILE A 565 7.55 -17.08 -36.82
C ILE A 565 6.54 -18.22 -36.89
N LEU A 566 5.49 -18.18 -36.05
CA LEU A 566 4.45 -19.21 -35.98
C LEU A 566 3.14 -18.77 -36.69
N ASN A 567 3.20 -17.83 -37.63
CA ASN A 567 1.99 -17.33 -38.31
C ASN A 567 1.14 -18.43 -38.98
N ASP A 568 1.78 -19.53 -39.39
CA ASP A 568 1.14 -20.65 -40.08
C ASP A 568 0.75 -21.82 -39.14
N CYS A 569 0.90 -21.65 -37.82
CA CYS A 569 0.38 -22.59 -36.83
C CYS A 569 -1.16 -22.53 -36.78
N PHE A 570 -1.78 -23.66 -36.44
CA PHE A 570 -3.22 -23.74 -36.22
C PHE A 570 -3.66 -22.90 -35.01
N SER A 571 -2.97 -23.06 -33.88
CA SER A 571 -3.26 -22.30 -32.67
C SER A 571 -2.03 -22.20 -31.75
N LEU A 572 -2.09 -21.27 -30.79
CA LEU A 572 -1.22 -21.25 -29.63
C LEU A 572 -2.02 -21.70 -28.42
N GLU A 573 -1.63 -22.79 -27.79
CA GLU A 573 -2.16 -23.17 -26.50
C GLU A 573 -1.46 -22.37 -25.40
N MET A 574 -2.18 -21.38 -24.86
CA MET A 574 -1.60 -20.36 -23.98
C MET A 574 -2.41 -20.13 -22.70
N TRP A 575 -3.50 -20.88 -22.49
CA TRP A 575 -4.42 -20.69 -21.37
C TRP A 575 -5.13 -21.96 -20.91
N GLY A 576 -5.83 -21.86 -19.78
CA GLY A 576 -6.50 -23.01 -19.17
C GLY A 576 -5.53 -23.98 -18.50
N GLY A 577 -5.99 -25.20 -18.20
CA GLY A 577 -5.25 -26.13 -17.35
C GLY A 577 -4.89 -25.48 -16.00
N ALA A 578 -3.65 -25.69 -15.52
CA ALA A 578 -3.19 -25.15 -14.24
C ALA A 578 -2.83 -23.65 -14.28
N THR A 579 -2.74 -23.04 -15.47
CA THR A 579 -2.21 -21.67 -15.61
C THR A 579 -3.06 -20.62 -14.88
N PHE A 580 -4.38 -20.84 -14.78
CA PHE A 580 -5.30 -19.89 -14.16
C PHE A 580 -5.07 -19.74 -12.65
N ASP A 581 -5.08 -20.86 -11.90
CA ASP A 581 -4.78 -20.86 -10.46
C ASP A 581 -3.34 -20.46 -10.18
N VAL A 582 -2.38 -21.01 -10.92
CA VAL A 582 -0.95 -20.77 -10.67
C VAL A 582 -0.57 -19.31 -10.87
N ALA A 583 -1.14 -18.64 -11.88
CA ALA A 583 -0.91 -17.21 -12.11
C ALA A 583 -1.29 -16.38 -10.88
N TYR A 584 -2.48 -16.60 -10.31
CA TYR A 584 -2.93 -15.90 -9.12
C TYR A 584 -2.14 -16.32 -7.87
N ARG A 585 -2.06 -17.63 -7.61
CA ARG A 585 -1.57 -18.21 -6.36
C ARG A 585 -0.07 -18.04 -6.16
N PHE A 586 0.72 -18.28 -7.20
CA PHE A 586 2.18 -18.39 -7.08
C PHE A 586 2.95 -17.32 -7.83
N LEU A 587 2.37 -16.76 -8.90
CA LEU A 587 3.02 -15.73 -9.70
C LEU A 587 2.52 -14.31 -9.36
N HIS A 588 1.45 -14.23 -8.56
CA HIS A 588 0.79 -12.98 -8.16
C HIS A 588 0.49 -12.06 -9.35
N GLU A 589 0.01 -12.64 -10.45
CA GLU A 589 -0.40 -11.96 -11.67
C GLU A 589 -1.75 -12.48 -12.15
N SER A 590 -2.50 -11.67 -12.91
CA SER A 590 -3.81 -12.08 -13.39
C SER A 590 -3.69 -12.88 -14.70
N PRO A 591 -4.29 -14.08 -14.80
CA PRO A 591 -4.36 -14.80 -16.06
C PRO A 591 -5.17 -14.02 -17.11
N TRP A 592 -6.18 -13.23 -16.72
CA TRP A 592 -6.96 -12.40 -17.64
C TRP A 592 -6.13 -11.29 -18.25
N GLU A 593 -5.25 -10.68 -17.45
CA GLU A 593 -4.29 -9.69 -17.93
C GLU A 593 -3.28 -10.33 -18.89
N ARG A 594 -2.80 -11.55 -18.59
CA ARG A 594 -1.96 -12.34 -19.50
C ARG A 594 -2.65 -12.55 -20.85
N LEU A 595 -3.90 -13.02 -20.84
CA LEU A 595 -4.68 -13.26 -22.06
C LEU A 595 -4.80 -12.00 -22.91
N ARG A 596 -5.25 -10.90 -22.31
CA ARG A 596 -5.43 -9.62 -23.01
C ARG A 596 -4.12 -9.11 -23.62
N LEU A 597 -3.04 -9.11 -22.84
CA LEU A 597 -1.74 -8.59 -23.30
C LEU A 597 -1.12 -9.46 -24.40
N LEU A 598 -1.25 -10.79 -24.30
CA LEU A 598 -0.80 -11.69 -25.37
C LEU A 598 -1.64 -11.51 -26.63
N ARG A 599 -2.97 -11.36 -26.50
CA ARG A 599 -3.85 -11.15 -27.65
C ARG A 599 -3.52 -9.87 -28.41
N GLU A 600 -3.17 -8.80 -27.69
CA GLU A 600 -2.73 -7.53 -28.28
C GLU A 600 -1.46 -7.69 -29.13
N LYS A 601 -0.50 -8.52 -28.67
CA LYS A 601 0.77 -8.76 -29.37
C LYS A 601 0.75 -9.90 -30.40
N ILE A 602 -0.24 -10.80 -30.33
CA ILE A 602 -0.42 -11.95 -31.22
C ILE A 602 -1.84 -11.90 -31.81
N PRO A 603 -2.09 -11.01 -32.79
CA PRO A 603 -3.44 -10.79 -33.32
C PRO A 603 -3.85 -11.82 -34.39
N ASN A 604 -2.92 -12.62 -34.91
CA ASN A 604 -3.06 -13.41 -36.14
C ASN A 604 -3.24 -14.92 -35.92
N ILE A 605 -2.86 -15.43 -34.75
CA ILE A 605 -2.94 -16.87 -34.43
C ILE A 605 -4.12 -17.12 -33.47
N PRO A 606 -4.99 -18.12 -33.72
CA PRO A 606 -6.01 -18.52 -32.76
C PRO A 606 -5.42 -18.88 -31.40
N PHE A 607 -6.03 -18.44 -30.30
CA PHE A 607 -5.63 -18.88 -28.97
C PHE A 607 -6.47 -20.07 -28.53
N GLN A 608 -5.78 -21.11 -28.08
CA GLN A 608 -6.37 -22.32 -27.56
C GLN A 608 -6.24 -22.36 -26.05
N MET A 609 -7.28 -22.86 -25.40
CA MET A 609 -7.26 -23.22 -23.99
C MET A 609 -7.69 -24.67 -23.75
N LEU A 610 -7.15 -25.26 -22.68
CA LEU A 610 -7.65 -26.51 -22.12
C LEU A 610 -8.74 -26.22 -21.07
N LEU A 611 -9.94 -26.75 -21.30
CA LEU A 611 -11.11 -26.55 -20.45
C LEU A 611 -11.67 -27.89 -19.97
N ARG A 612 -11.85 -28.06 -18.65
CA ARG A 612 -12.58 -29.22 -18.12
C ARG A 612 -14.07 -28.90 -18.11
N GLY A 613 -14.90 -29.71 -18.77
CA GLY A 613 -16.31 -29.39 -19.04
C GLY A 613 -17.10 -28.99 -17.79
N ALA A 614 -17.09 -29.84 -16.75
CA ALA A 614 -17.89 -29.65 -15.55
C ALA A 614 -17.33 -28.62 -14.54
N ASN A 615 -16.11 -28.12 -14.77
CA ASN A 615 -15.38 -27.33 -13.75
C ASN A 615 -14.64 -26.12 -14.32
N ALA A 616 -14.70 -25.89 -15.63
CA ALA A 616 -13.90 -24.93 -16.37
C ALA A 616 -12.40 -25.07 -16.10
N VAL A 617 -11.86 -24.22 -15.23
CA VAL A 617 -10.44 -24.20 -14.82
C VAL A 617 -10.26 -24.46 -13.32
N GLY A 618 -11.33 -24.77 -12.59
CA GLY A 618 -11.34 -24.99 -11.14
C GLY A 618 -11.06 -26.43 -10.69
N TYR A 619 -11.18 -26.69 -9.37
CA TYR A 619 -10.94 -28.02 -8.77
C TYR A 619 -12.19 -28.75 -8.28
N THR A 620 -13.34 -28.07 -8.21
CA THR A 620 -14.65 -28.65 -7.83
C THR A 620 -15.67 -28.39 -8.93
N ASN A 621 -16.83 -29.04 -8.91
CA ASN A 621 -17.89 -28.75 -9.89
C ASN A 621 -18.54 -27.43 -9.57
N TYR A 622 -19.05 -26.80 -10.63
CA TYR A 622 -19.75 -25.54 -10.53
C TYR A 622 -21.10 -25.64 -11.23
N PRO A 623 -22.09 -24.84 -10.79
CA PRO A 623 -23.36 -24.74 -11.49
C PRO A 623 -23.17 -24.20 -12.91
N ASP A 624 -24.10 -24.54 -13.79
CA ASP A 624 -24.00 -24.28 -15.24
C ASP A 624 -23.81 -22.80 -15.57
N ASN A 625 -24.46 -21.91 -14.81
CA ASN A 625 -24.37 -20.48 -15.05
C ASN A 625 -22.94 -19.94 -14.84
N LEU A 626 -22.14 -20.53 -13.94
CA LEU A 626 -20.74 -20.16 -13.76
C LEU A 626 -19.86 -20.67 -14.90
N ILE A 627 -20.07 -21.92 -15.35
CA ILE A 627 -19.34 -22.49 -16.50
C ILE A 627 -19.60 -21.65 -17.74
N ARG A 628 -20.88 -21.30 -18.00
CA ARG A 628 -21.28 -20.48 -19.13
C ARG A 628 -20.71 -19.07 -19.07
N ALA A 629 -20.77 -18.42 -17.90
CA ALA A 629 -20.19 -17.10 -17.70
C ALA A 629 -18.68 -17.10 -17.93
N PHE A 630 -17.95 -18.10 -17.43
CA PHE A 630 -16.52 -18.23 -17.65
C PHE A 630 -16.16 -18.35 -19.13
N ILE A 631 -16.86 -19.23 -19.87
CA ILE A 631 -16.62 -19.43 -21.30
C ILE A 631 -16.88 -18.14 -22.08
N LYS A 632 -18.00 -17.47 -21.80
CA LYS A 632 -18.35 -16.19 -22.43
C LYS A 632 -17.26 -15.14 -22.21
N GLU A 633 -16.79 -14.94 -20.99
CA GLU A 633 -15.72 -13.98 -20.71
C GLU A 633 -14.37 -14.41 -21.29
N ALA A 634 -14.06 -15.72 -21.35
CA ALA A 634 -12.88 -16.22 -22.04
C ALA A 634 -12.92 -15.93 -23.55
N CYS A 635 -14.08 -16.06 -24.20
CA CYS A 635 -14.29 -15.67 -25.60
C CYS A 635 -14.06 -14.17 -25.79
N ILE A 636 -14.62 -13.32 -24.93
CA ILE A 636 -14.43 -11.86 -24.95
C ILE A 636 -12.96 -11.49 -24.74
N GLY A 637 -12.28 -12.18 -23.82
CA GLY A 637 -10.85 -12.01 -23.56
C GLY A 637 -9.94 -12.42 -24.73
N GLY A 638 -10.46 -13.23 -25.67
CA GLY A 638 -9.78 -13.59 -26.91
C GLY A 638 -9.34 -15.04 -27.02
N ILE A 639 -9.96 -15.97 -26.29
CA ILE A 639 -9.85 -17.41 -26.57
C ILE A 639 -10.70 -17.75 -27.81
N ASP A 640 -10.15 -18.61 -28.66
CA ASP A 640 -10.73 -18.97 -29.96
C ASP A 640 -11.04 -20.45 -30.09
N VAL A 641 -10.18 -21.31 -29.51
CA VAL A 641 -10.30 -22.77 -29.52
C VAL A 641 -10.45 -23.25 -28.08
N PHE A 642 -11.54 -23.94 -27.80
CA PHE A 642 -11.78 -24.57 -26.50
C PHE A 642 -11.63 -26.07 -26.65
N ARG A 643 -10.52 -26.60 -26.13
CA ARG A 643 -10.33 -28.05 -25.99
C ARG A 643 -11.05 -28.51 -24.73
N ILE A 644 -12.24 -29.06 -24.92
CA ILE A 644 -13.16 -29.48 -23.85
C ILE A 644 -12.95 -30.97 -23.59
N PHE A 645 -12.61 -31.32 -22.35
CA PHE A 645 -12.45 -32.70 -21.93
C PHE A 645 -13.18 -32.98 -20.61
N ASP A 646 -13.46 -34.26 -20.37
CA ASP A 646 -13.89 -34.79 -19.09
C ASP A 646 -12.85 -35.79 -18.56
N SER A 647 -12.63 -35.81 -17.24
CA SER A 647 -11.58 -36.63 -16.65
C SER A 647 -11.83 -38.14 -16.68
N LEU A 648 -13.08 -38.54 -16.94
CA LEU A 648 -13.53 -39.92 -17.03
C LEU A 648 -14.06 -40.27 -18.43
N ASN A 649 -13.84 -39.38 -19.42
CA ASN A 649 -14.46 -39.45 -20.75
C ASN A 649 -16.00 -39.51 -20.70
N TRP A 650 -16.59 -38.85 -19.70
CA TRP A 650 -18.04 -38.84 -19.53
C TRP A 650 -18.68 -37.67 -20.29
N ILE A 651 -19.32 -37.98 -21.43
CA ILE A 651 -19.91 -36.97 -22.34
C ILE A 651 -20.85 -35.98 -21.64
N PRO A 652 -21.78 -36.39 -20.73
CA PRO A 652 -22.60 -35.44 -19.98
C PRO A 652 -21.80 -34.36 -19.24
N GLY A 653 -20.60 -34.69 -18.75
CA GLY A 653 -19.69 -33.74 -18.13
C GLY A 653 -19.17 -32.63 -19.06
N MET A 654 -19.30 -32.80 -20.38
CA MET A 654 -18.83 -31.87 -21.41
C MET A 654 -19.94 -31.02 -22.04
N GLU A 655 -21.19 -31.45 -21.96
CA GLU A 655 -22.32 -30.91 -22.75
C GLU A 655 -22.51 -29.40 -22.55
N VAL A 656 -22.54 -28.92 -21.30
CA VAL A 656 -22.76 -27.50 -20.97
C VAL A 656 -21.68 -26.61 -21.57
N ALA A 657 -20.42 -27.07 -21.52
CA ALA A 657 -19.29 -26.32 -22.06
C ALA A 657 -19.32 -26.33 -23.60
N MET A 658 -19.61 -27.48 -24.21
CA MET A 658 -19.73 -27.59 -25.67
C MET A 658 -20.83 -26.67 -26.20
N ASP A 659 -22.01 -26.72 -25.59
CA ASP A 659 -23.15 -25.89 -25.94
C ASP A 659 -22.83 -24.40 -25.86
N GLU A 660 -22.18 -23.95 -24.77
CA GLU A 660 -21.82 -22.53 -24.65
C GLU A 660 -20.75 -22.12 -25.67
N VAL A 661 -19.72 -22.93 -25.91
CA VAL A 661 -18.68 -22.60 -26.91
C VAL A 661 -19.28 -22.48 -28.31
N LEU A 662 -20.18 -23.40 -28.68
CA LEU A 662 -20.92 -23.35 -29.94
C LEU A 662 -21.75 -22.07 -30.05
N LYS A 663 -22.47 -21.72 -28.98
CA LYS A 663 -23.28 -20.50 -28.90
C LYS A 663 -22.44 -19.22 -29.02
N GLN A 664 -21.22 -19.21 -28.52
CA GLN A 664 -20.30 -18.07 -28.64
C GLN A 664 -19.60 -17.98 -30.01
N GLY A 665 -19.87 -18.91 -30.95
CA GLY A 665 -19.29 -18.90 -32.29
C GLY A 665 -17.79 -19.17 -32.30
N LYS A 666 -17.29 -19.99 -31.36
CA LYS A 666 -15.88 -20.37 -31.24
C LYS A 666 -15.65 -21.83 -31.60
N LEU A 667 -14.39 -22.22 -31.78
CA LEU A 667 -14.03 -23.60 -32.13
C LEU A 667 -14.17 -24.52 -30.91
N CYS A 668 -15.27 -25.27 -30.89
CA CYS A 668 -15.50 -26.40 -30.00
C CYS A 668 -14.66 -27.62 -30.44
N GLU A 669 -13.60 -27.92 -29.68
CA GLU A 669 -12.79 -29.13 -29.84
C GLU A 669 -13.13 -30.13 -28.73
N ALA A 670 -13.92 -31.15 -29.06
CA ALA A 670 -14.34 -32.16 -28.10
C ALA A 670 -13.26 -33.23 -27.94
N THR A 671 -12.94 -33.59 -26.71
CA THR A 671 -11.75 -34.40 -26.41
C THR A 671 -12.10 -35.79 -25.88
N ILE A 672 -11.39 -36.80 -26.39
CA ILE A 672 -11.33 -38.13 -25.82
C ILE A 672 -9.94 -38.33 -25.21
N CYS A 673 -9.88 -38.57 -23.90
CA CYS A 673 -8.63 -38.91 -23.23
C CYS A 673 -8.24 -40.35 -23.56
N TYR A 674 -7.02 -40.56 -24.05
CA TYR A 674 -6.50 -41.87 -24.39
C TYR A 674 -5.91 -42.56 -23.15
N THR A 675 -6.32 -43.80 -22.90
CA THR A 675 -5.76 -44.68 -21.88
C THR A 675 -5.71 -46.11 -22.41
N GLY A 676 -4.87 -46.95 -21.83
CA GLY A 676 -4.73 -48.31 -22.29
C GLY A 676 -3.91 -48.48 -23.56
N ASP A 677 -4.14 -49.59 -24.24
CA ASP A 677 -3.46 -49.95 -25.48
C ASP A 677 -4.44 -50.66 -26.42
N ILE A 678 -4.90 -49.98 -27.45
CA ILE A 678 -5.86 -50.54 -28.42
C ILE A 678 -5.30 -51.72 -29.23
N LEU A 679 -3.98 -51.96 -29.16
CA LEU A 679 -3.33 -53.11 -29.80
C LEU A 679 -3.17 -54.31 -28.84
N ASP A 680 -3.40 -54.13 -27.54
CA ASP A 680 -3.33 -55.23 -26.57
C ASP A 680 -4.70 -55.90 -26.42
N PRO A 681 -4.89 -57.12 -26.95
CA PRO A 681 -6.17 -57.82 -26.84
C PRO A 681 -6.53 -58.20 -25.40
N LYS A 682 -5.60 -58.13 -24.44
CA LYS A 682 -5.87 -58.36 -23.01
C LYS A 682 -6.48 -57.14 -22.32
N ARG A 683 -6.46 -55.97 -22.95
CA ARG A 683 -7.12 -54.75 -22.46
C ARG A 683 -8.41 -54.52 -23.23
N ASP A 684 -9.44 -55.25 -22.83
CA ASP A 684 -10.74 -55.36 -23.50
C ASP A 684 -11.75 -54.25 -23.16
N LYS A 685 -11.39 -53.31 -22.28
CA LYS A 685 -12.22 -52.15 -21.91
C LYS A 685 -12.09 -50.99 -22.89
N TYR A 686 -10.91 -50.38 -22.95
CA TYR A 686 -10.64 -49.21 -23.81
C TYR A 686 -10.22 -49.64 -25.23
N THR A 687 -11.14 -50.29 -25.94
CA THR A 687 -10.92 -50.83 -27.28
C THR A 687 -10.98 -49.76 -28.37
N LEU A 688 -10.59 -50.11 -29.59
CA LEU A 688 -10.76 -49.23 -30.74
C LEU A 688 -12.24 -48.82 -30.95
N GLU A 689 -13.16 -49.75 -30.72
CA GLU A 689 -14.61 -49.50 -30.83
C GLU A 689 -15.09 -48.46 -29.81
N TYR A 690 -14.58 -48.50 -28.57
CA TYR A 690 -14.87 -47.48 -27.55
C TYR A 690 -14.55 -46.06 -28.06
N TYR A 691 -13.36 -45.87 -28.63
CA TYR A 691 -12.94 -44.57 -29.16
C TYR A 691 -13.78 -44.13 -30.37
N VAL A 692 -14.11 -45.04 -31.29
CA VAL A 692 -14.94 -44.74 -32.46
C VAL A 692 -16.37 -44.35 -32.06
N ASN A 693 -16.99 -45.08 -31.14
CA ASN A 693 -18.35 -44.80 -30.69
C ASN A 693 -18.44 -43.44 -29.99
N MET A 694 -17.45 -43.11 -29.15
CA MET A 694 -17.38 -41.81 -28.50
C MET A 694 -17.14 -40.68 -29.51
N ALA A 695 -16.26 -40.88 -30.49
CA ALA A 695 -16.00 -39.88 -31.54
C ALA A 695 -17.26 -39.53 -32.34
N LYS A 696 -18.04 -40.54 -32.75
CA LYS A 696 -19.32 -40.34 -33.46
C LYS A 696 -20.34 -39.57 -32.62
N GLU A 697 -20.42 -39.86 -31.33
CA GLU A 697 -21.35 -39.16 -30.43
C GLU A 697 -20.94 -37.70 -30.21
N LEU A 698 -19.63 -37.41 -30.10
CA LEU A 698 -19.13 -36.04 -29.98
C LEU A 698 -19.33 -35.23 -31.27
N GLU A 699 -19.13 -35.84 -32.44
CA GLU A 699 -19.42 -35.22 -33.74
C GLU A 699 -20.91 -34.87 -33.86
N LYS A 700 -21.79 -35.82 -33.51
CA LYS A 700 -23.25 -35.60 -33.52
C LYS A 700 -23.69 -34.43 -32.63
N ARG A 701 -22.92 -34.13 -31.59
CA ARG A 701 -23.15 -33.00 -30.67
C ARG A 701 -22.57 -31.68 -31.15
N GLY A 702 -22.08 -31.62 -32.39
CA GLY A 702 -21.64 -30.39 -33.04
C GLY A 702 -20.18 -30.03 -32.78
N ALA A 703 -19.34 -30.96 -32.31
CA ALA A 703 -17.91 -30.70 -32.22
C ALA A 703 -17.34 -30.31 -33.60
N HIS A 704 -16.55 -29.24 -33.65
CA HIS A 704 -15.88 -28.83 -34.89
C HIS A 704 -14.60 -29.62 -35.11
N LEU A 705 -13.91 -30.02 -34.03
CA LEU A 705 -12.74 -30.87 -34.05
C LEU A 705 -12.85 -31.97 -32.99
N LEU A 706 -12.24 -33.12 -33.26
CA LEU A 706 -12.04 -34.17 -32.28
C LEU A 706 -10.58 -34.14 -31.79
N CYS A 707 -10.38 -33.98 -30.49
CA CYS A 707 -9.06 -34.15 -29.87
C CYS A 707 -8.89 -35.55 -29.30
N ILE A 708 -7.79 -36.21 -29.64
CA ILE A 708 -7.29 -37.39 -28.90
C ILE A 708 -6.23 -36.90 -27.93
N LYS A 709 -6.57 -36.84 -26.65
CA LYS A 709 -5.68 -36.38 -25.58
C LYS A 709 -4.99 -37.56 -24.90
N ASP A 710 -3.79 -37.88 -25.36
CA ASP A 710 -2.90 -38.83 -24.71
C ASP A 710 -2.05 -38.14 -23.62
N MET A 711 -2.68 -37.84 -22.49
CA MET A 711 -2.11 -37.08 -21.37
C MET A 711 -0.89 -37.74 -20.69
N SER A 712 -0.66 -39.02 -20.95
CA SER A 712 0.42 -39.80 -20.34
C SER A 712 1.48 -40.23 -21.37
N GLY A 713 1.28 -40.05 -22.67
CA GLY A 713 2.24 -40.53 -23.67
C GLY A 713 2.17 -42.05 -23.89
N LEU A 714 0.97 -42.63 -23.84
CA LEU A 714 0.71 -44.07 -23.96
C LEU A 714 0.52 -44.52 -25.41
N LEU A 715 0.14 -43.61 -26.31
CA LEU A 715 -0.20 -43.95 -27.69
C LEU A 715 1.07 -44.28 -28.48
N LYS A 716 1.35 -45.58 -28.60
CA LYS A 716 2.49 -46.11 -29.38
C LYS A 716 2.34 -45.78 -30.87
N PRO A 717 3.44 -45.71 -31.65
CA PRO A 717 3.35 -45.26 -33.04
C PRO A 717 2.39 -46.06 -33.94
N TYR A 718 2.41 -47.40 -33.85
CA TYR A 718 1.48 -48.23 -34.61
C TYR A 718 0.04 -48.15 -34.10
N ALA A 719 -0.16 -47.91 -32.80
CA ALA A 719 -1.48 -47.66 -32.23
C ALA A 719 -2.02 -46.31 -32.74
N ALA A 720 -1.18 -45.27 -32.80
CA ALA A 720 -1.53 -43.98 -33.39
C ALA A 720 -1.98 -44.13 -34.84
N LYS A 721 -1.22 -44.85 -35.68
CA LYS A 721 -1.58 -45.14 -37.07
C LYS A 721 -2.94 -45.83 -37.17
N LYS A 722 -3.16 -46.87 -36.36
CA LYS A 722 -4.41 -47.64 -36.37
C LYS A 722 -5.60 -46.83 -35.87
N LEU A 723 -5.44 -46.07 -34.79
CA LEU A 723 -6.49 -45.25 -34.21
C LEU A 723 -6.92 -44.14 -35.18
N VAL A 724 -5.95 -43.36 -35.66
CA VAL A 724 -6.21 -42.22 -36.56
C VAL A 724 -6.82 -42.69 -37.88
N SER A 725 -6.24 -43.69 -38.55
CA SER A 725 -6.80 -44.20 -39.81
C SER A 725 -8.23 -44.71 -39.66
N THR A 726 -8.55 -45.34 -38.53
CA THR A 726 -9.91 -45.81 -38.25
C THR A 726 -10.84 -44.62 -38.03
N LEU A 727 -10.46 -43.66 -37.18
CA LEU A 727 -11.28 -42.48 -36.89
C LEU A 727 -11.54 -41.64 -38.15
N LYS A 728 -10.53 -41.40 -39.00
CA LYS A 728 -10.69 -40.68 -40.28
C LYS A 728 -11.66 -41.35 -41.25
N GLY A 729 -11.87 -42.66 -41.12
CA GLY A 729 -12.87 -43.41 -41.89
C GLY A 729 -14.28 -43.38 -41.30
N GLU A 730 -14.43 -43.00 -40.03
CA GLU A 730 -15.66 -43.15 -39.25
C GLU A 730 -16.34 -41.82 -38.87
N ILE A 731 -15.60 -40.71 -38.89
CA ILE A 731 -16.10 -39.35 -38.61
C ILE A 731 -15.66 -38.35 -39.70
N GLY A 732 -16.42 -37.27 -39.88
CA GLY A 732 -16.22 -36.25 -40.91
C GLY A 732 -15.52 -34.97 -40.44
N ILE A 733 -15.16 -34.87 -39.16
CA ILE A 733 -14.47 -33.69 -38.57
C ILE A 733 -12.95 -33.91 -38.44
N PRO A 734 -12.13 -32.84 -38.40
CA PRO A 734 -10.70 -32.92 -38.16
C PRO A 734 -10.33 -33.63 -36.86
N ILE A 735 -9.20 -34.33 -36.88
CA ILE A 735 -8.58 -34.98 -35.73
C ILE A 735 -7.35 -34.19 -35.31
N HIS A 736 -7.35 -33.77 -34.04
CA HIS A 736 -6.24 -33.13 -33.36
C HIS A 736 -5.60 -34.11 -32.38
N LEU A 737 -4.33 -34.45 -32.56
CA LEU A 737 -3.65 -35.40 -31.69
C LEU A 737 -2.70 -34.70 -30.71
N HIS A 738 -2.99 -34.87 -29.43
CA HIS A 738 -2.19 -34.37 -28.32
C HIS A 738 -1.52 -35.54 -27.61
N THR A 739 -0.20 -35.48 -27.40
CA THR A 739 0.52 -36.48 -26.60
C THR A 739 1.69 -35.86 -25.83
N HIS A 740 2.26 -36.61 -24.89
CA HIS A 740 3.46 -36.24 -24.13
C HIS A 740 4.61 -37.19 -24.48
N ASP A 741 5.81 -36.65 -24.70
CA ASP A 741 6.99 -37.39 -25.14
C ASP A 741 7.75 -38.09 -23.99
N THR A 742 7.00 -38.52 -22.97
CA THR A 742 7.57 -39.11 -21.74
C THR A 742 8.37 -40.37 -22.06
N SER A 743 7.90 -41.13 -23.06
CA SER A 743 8.55 -42.38 -23.49
C SER A 743 9.66 -42.17 -24.53
N GLY A 744 9.72 -41.00 -25.17
CA GLY A 744 10.60 -40.71 -26.30
C GLY A 744 10.12 -41.27 -27.65
N ASN A 745 8.94 -41.89 -27.71
CA ASN A 745 8.38 -42.48 -28.93
C ASN A 745 7.39 -41.56 -29.65
N GLN A 746 7.08 -40.38 -29.10
CA GLN A 746 5.90 -39.64 -29.54
C GLN A 746 6.13 -38.81 -30.81
N VAL A 747 7.38 -38.42 -31.11
CA VAL A 747 7.72 -37.93 -32.46
C VAL A 747 7.37 -39.00 -33.50
N ALA A 748 7.76 -40.26 -33.28
CA ALA A 748 7.43 -41.35 -34.19
C ALA A 748 5.91 -41.61 -34.26
N ALA A 749 5.19 -41.44 -33.16
CA ALA A 749 3.73 -41.53 -33.15
C ALA A 749 3.07 -40.43 -33.98
N TYR A 750 3.59 -39.20 -33.93
CA TYR A 750 3.14 -38.11 -34.80
C TYR A 750 3.42 -38.36 -36.27
N LEU A 751 4.59 -38.87 -36.64
CA LEU A 751 4.88 -39.22 -38.03
C LEU A 751 3.92 -40.29 -38.55
N MET A 752 3.68 -41.35 -37.76
CA MET A 752 2.74 -42.42 -38.11
C MET A 752 1.28 -41.94 -38.16
N ALA A 753 0.89 -41.02 -37.28
CA ALA A 753 -0.42 -40.38 -37.31
C ALA A 753 -0.58 -39.45 -38.51
N ALA A 754 0.48 -38.72 -38.90
CA ALA A 754 0.50 -37.85 -40.07
C ALA A 754 0.33 -38.66 -41.37
N GLU A 755 0.99 -39.80 -41.49
CA GLU A 755 0.75 -40.76 -42.58
C GLU A 755 -0.68 -41.31 -42.60
N ALA A 756 -1.29 -41.47 -41.41
CA ALA A 756 -2.67 -41.93 -41.27
C ALA A 756 -3.70 -40.82 -41.53
N GLY A 757 -3.26 -39.58 -41.79
CA GLY A 757 -4.14 -38.45 -42.10
C GLY A 757 -4.62 -37.66 -40.88
N VAL A 758 -3.90 -37.67 -39.75
CA VAL A 758 -4.19 -36.74 -38.63
C VAL A 758 -4.01 -35.30 -39.10
N ASP A 759 -4.94 -34.42 -38.74
CA ASP A 759 -4.99 -33.06 -39.30
C ASP A 759 -4.07 -32.09 -38.53
N ILE A 760 -4.06 -32.19 -37.20
CA ILE A 760 -3.33 -31.27 -36.31
C ILE A 760 -2.59 -32.07 -35.23
N VAL A 761 -1.38 -31.65 -34.85
CA VAL A 761 -0.66 -32.16 -33.66
C VAL A 761 -0.18 -31.04 -32.74
N ASP A 762 -0.11 -31.33 -31.44
CA ASP A 762 0.46 -30.43 -30.43
C ASP A 762 1.98 -30.61 -30.31
N CYS A 763 2.76 -29.54 -30.49
CA CYS A 763 4.21 -29.56 -30.28
C CYS A 763 4.63 -28.43 -29.33
N ALA A 764 5.80 -28.58 -28.71
CA ALA A 764 6.47 -27.48 -27.99
C ALA A 764 7.77 -27.13 -28.70
N ILE A 765 8.22 -25.87 -28.60
CA ILE A 765 9.55 -25.50 -29.09
C ILE A 765 10.61 -26.36 -28.39
N ASP A 766 11.62 -26.83 -29.12
CA ASP A 766 12.65 -27.78 -28.65
C ASP A 766 13.21 -27.52 -27.23
N SER A 767 13.54 -26.28 -26.88
CA SER A 767 14.10 -25.89 -25.58
C SER A 767 13.10 -26.02 -24.43
N MET A 768 11.82 -26.22 -24.76
CA MET A 768 10.69 -26.43 -23.85
C MET A 768 9.93 -27.73 -24.16
N SER A 769 10.50 -28.65 -24.95
CA SER A 769 9.83 -29.89 -25.37
C SER A 769 10.40 -31.14 -24.70
N SER A 770 9.88 -32.28 -25.16
CA SER A 770 10.28 -33.63 -24.79
C SER A 770 10.08 -33.94 -23.31
N MET A 771 10.49 -35.14 -22.86
CA MET A 771 10.32 -35.53 -21.46
C MET A 771 8.84 -35.55 -21.11
N THR A 772 8.43 -34.98 -19.98
CA THR A 772 7.01 -34.88 -19.65
C THR A 772 6.27 -33.85 -20.51
N SER A 773 6.93 -33.08 -21.39
CA SER A 773 6.30 -32.14 -22.32
C SER A 773 5.88 -32.81 -23.64
N GLN A 774 5.35 -32.03 -24.58
CA GLN A 774 5.03 -32.45 -25.94
C GLN A 774 6.29 -32.78 -26.74
N PRO A 775 6.16 -33.53 -27.85
CA PRO A 775 7.22 -33.70 -28.83
C PRO A 775 7.79 -32.37 -29.34
N SER A 776 9.08 -32.39 -29.69
CA SER A 776 9.79 -31.23 -30.24
C SER A 776 9.19 -30.81 -31.58
N MET A 777 8.73 -29.57 -31.66
CA MET A 777 8.29 -28.94 -32.90
C MET A 777 9.41 -28.96 -33.93
N ASN A 778 10.62 -28.56 -33.55
CA ASN A 778 11.80 -28.54 -34.42
C ASN A 778 12.06 -29.94 -35.01
N ALA A 779 11.96 -30.99 -34.20
CA ALA A 779 12.18 -32.37 -34.66
C ALA A 779 11.09 -32.83 -35.65
N VAL A 780 9.82 -32.55 -35.37
CA VAL A 780 8.70 -32.92 -36.26
C VAL A 780 8.78 -32.18 -37.59
N VAL A 781 9.04 -30.87 -37.54
CA VAL A 781 9.19 -30.02 -38.74
C VAL A 781 10.36 -30.52 -39.59
N ALA A 782 11.52 -30.77 -38.98
CA ALA A 782 12.68 -31.29 -39.70
C ALA A 782 12.43 -32.69 -40.29
N ALA A 783 11.73 -33.57 -39.58
CA ALA A 783 11.43 -34.93 -40.03
C ALA A 783 10.45 -34.97 -41.21
N LEU A 784 9.53 -34.01 -41.29
CA LEU A 784 8.54 -33.91 -42.37
C LEU A 784 8.97 -33.02 -43.54
N HIS A 785 10.13 -32.36 -43.44
CA HIS A 785 10.62 -31.45 -44.47
C HIS A 785 10.73 -32.16 -45.84
N GLY A 786 10.07 -31.59 -46.85
CA GLY A 786 10.03 -32.13 -48.21
C GLY A 786 9.14 -33.36 -48.40
N GLN A 787 8.41 -33.82 -47.36
CA GLN A 787 7.43 -34.91 -47.45
C GLN A 787 6.03 -34.38 -47.81
N GLU A 788 5.09 -35.27 -48.15
CA GLU A 788 3.71 -34.87 -48.48
C GLU A 788 3.01 -34.10 -47.35
N ARG A 789 3.32 -34.44 -46.10
CA ARG A 789 2.78 -33.81 -44.89
C ARG A 789 3.68 -32.69 -44.33
N ASP A 790 4.59 -32.12 -45.12
CA ASP A 790 5.46 -31.00 -44.69
C ASP A 790 4.62 -29.87 -44.04
N THR A 791 5.03 -29.42 -42.85
CA THR A 791 4.34 -28.41 -42.06
C THR A 791 4.41 -27.00 -42.67
N GLY A 792 5.42 -26.72 -43.50
CA GLY A 792 5.69 -25.39 -44.05
C GLY A 792 6.36 -24.40 -43.08
N LEU A 793 6.67 -24.80 -41.85
CA LEU A 793 7.37 -23.96 -40.87
C LEU A 793 8.88 -23.90 -41.15
N ASP A 794 9.46 -22.71 -40.97
CA ASP A 794 10.89 -22.44 -41.22
C ASP A 794 11.74 -22.88 -40.01
N SER A 795 12.58 -23.89 -40.21
CA SER A 795 13.43 -24.47 -39.16
C SER A 795 14.45 -23.47 -38.58
N ASP A 796 15.01 -22.58 -39.40
CA ASP A 796 15.99 -21.58 -38.95
C ASP A 796 15.33 -20.51 -38.09
N LYS A 797 14.09 -20.13 -38.42
CA LYS A 797 13.28 -19.22 -37.60
C LYS A 797 12.84 -19.87 -36.29
N LEU A 798 12.44 -21.14 -36.30
CA LEU A 798 12.13 -21.88 -35.07
C LEU A 798 13.31 -21.91 -34.11
N GLN A 799 14.54 -22.02 -34.61
CA GLN A 799 15.74 -21.94 -33.76
C GLN A 799 15.87 -20.60 -33.02
N LYS A 800 15.33 -19.50 -33.55
CA LYS A 800 15.34 -18.20 -32.83
C LYS A 800 14.37 -18.17 -31.65
N LEU A 801 13.23 -18.85 -31.76
CA LEU A 801 12.32 -19.06 -30.62
C LEU A 801 12.95 -20.00 -29.60
N SER A 802 13.60 -21.07 -30.06
CA SER A 802 14.37 -21.99 -29.21
C SER A 802 15.39 -21.26 -28.34
N ASP A 803 16.23 -20.43 -28.98
CA ASP A 803 17.30 -19.68 -28.33
C ASP A 803 16.75 -18.79 -27.20
N TYR A 804 15.65 -18.08 -27.46
CA TYR A 804 14.98 -17.26 -26.46
C TYR A 804 14.50 -18.09 -25.27
N TRP A 805 13.77 -19.18 -25.53
CA TRP A 805 13.17 -19.99 -24.49
C TRP A 805 14.23 -20.76 -23.69
N ALA A 806 15.34 -21.17 -24.30
CA ALA A 806 16.49 -21.73 -23.62
C ALA A 806 17.08 -20.74 -22.60
N ASP A 807 17.28 -19.48 -23.01
CA ASP A 807 17.79 -18.43 -22.12
C ASP A 807 16.79 -18.12 -21.00
N VAL A 808 15.49 -18.08 -21.29
CA VAL A 808 14.44 -17.83 -20.30
C VAL A 808 14.35 -18.98 -19.29
N ARG A 809 14.39 -20.24 -19.73
CA ARG A 809 14.27 -21.44 -18.90
C ARG A 809 15.30 -21.48 -17.76
N LEU A 810 16.50 -20.92 -17.97
CA LEU A 810 17.53 -20.78 -16.92
C LEU A 810 17.04 -20.04 -15.66
N ARG A 811 16.09 -19.12 -15.80
CA ARG A 811 15.49 -18.34 -14.69
C ARG A 811 14.51 -19.16 -13.84
N TYR A 812 14.14 -20.34 -14.34
CA TYR A 812 13.17 -21.25 -13.75
C TYR A 812 13.80 -22.55 -13.23
N SER A 813 15.14 -22.62 -13.17
CA SER A 813 15.90 -23.83 -12.84
C SER A 813 15.45 -24.54 -11.56
N LYS A 814 14.99 -23.79 -10.54
CA LYS A 814 14.47 -24.35 -9.28
C LYS A 814 13.17 -25.15 -9.43
N PHE A 815 12.50 -25.05 -10.58
CA PHE A 815 11.24 -25.72 -10.87
C PHE A 815 11.38 -26.87 -11.88
N GLU A 816 12.59 -27.19 -12.33
CA GLU A 816 12.84 -28.30 -13.25
C GLU A 816 12.41 -29.63 -12.65
N ALA A 817 11.45 -30.28 -13.29
CA ALA A 817 10.88 -31.56 -12.87
C ALA A 817 11.85 -32.73 -13.08
N GLY A 818 11.80 -33.71 -12.16
CA GLY A 818 12.87 -34.70 -11.94
C GLY A 818 13.08 -35.84 -12.95
N ILE A 819 12.36 -35.90 -14.09
CA ILE A 819 12.73 -36.85 -15.15
C ILE A 819 13.79 -36.16 -16.04
N LYS A 820 14.96 -36.80 -16.22
CA LYS A 820 16.09 -36.25 -17.00
C LYS A 820 16.33 -36.93 -18.36
N ASN A 821 15.69 -38.06 -18.58
CA ASN A 821 15.71 -38.84 -19.82
C ASN A 821 14.35 -39.52 -20.09
N PRO A 822 14.02 -39.91 -21.33
CA PRO A 822 12.82 -40.68 -21.63
C PRO A 822 12.64 -41.91 -20.72
N SER A 823 11.40 -42.23 -20.36
CA SER A 823 11.03 -43.32 -19.47
C SER A 823 9.84 -44.12 -20.01
N THR A 824 10.08 -45.39 -20.31
CA THR A 824 9.05 -46.32 -20.80
C THR A 824 8.18 -46.92 -19.69
N ASP A 825 8.55 -46.71 -18.42
CA ASP A 825 7.74 -47.09 -17.26
C ASP A 825 6.35 -46.44 -17.28
N ILE A 826 6.21 -45.35 -18.04
CA ILE A 826 4.93 -44.69 -18.26
C ILE A 826 3.86 -45.63 -18.82
N TYR A 827 4.23 -46.60 -19.66
CA TYR A 827 3.28 -47.62 -20.17
C TYR A 827 2.78 -48.58 -19.09
N ARG A 828 3.50 -48.68 -17.97
CA ARG A 828 3.13 -49.54 -16.84
C ARG A 828 2.25 -48.80 -15.83
N TYR A 829 2.60 -47.56 -15.50
CA TYR A 829 1.94 -46.80 -14.43
C TYR A 829 0.87 -45.83 -14.92
N GLU A 830 0.94 -45.40 -16.18
CA GLU A 830 -0.01 -44.51 -16.84
C GLU A 830 -0.25 -43.17 -16.10
N MET A 831 0.74 -42.71 -15.32
CA MET A 831 0.69 -41.45 -14.59
C MET A 831 0.92 -40.26 -15.53
N PRO A 832 -0.02 -39.32 -15.70
CA PRO A 832 0.20 -38.15 -16.54
C PRO A 832 1.40 -37.32 -16.09
N GLY A 833 2.04 -36.59 -17.01
CA GLY A 833 3.29 -35.87 -16.72
C GLY A 833 3.22 -34.96 -15.48
N GLY A 834 2.14 -34.17 -15.35
CA GLY A 834 1.92 -33.33 -14.17
C GLY A 834 1.70 -34.11 -12.87
N GLN A 835 1.01 -35.26 -12.92
CA GLN A 835 0.82 -36.12 -11.75
C GLN A 835 2.15 -36.76 -11.33
N TYR A 836 2.97 -37.22 -12.28
CA TYR A 836 4.26 -37.83 -11.99
C TYR A 836 5.17 -36.87 -11.20
N THR A 837 5.24 -35.62 -11.64
CA THR A 837 6.05 -34.58 -10.99
C THR A 837 5.54 -34.24 -9.59
N ASN A 838 4.21 -34.12 -9.44
CA ASN A 838 3.60 -33.75 -8.17
C ASN A 838 3.62 -34.90 -7.14
N LEU A 839 3.37 -36.14 -7.57
CA LEU A 839 3.22 -37.30 -6.70
C LEU A 839 4.51 -37.56 -5.90
N LYS A 840 5.68 -37.43 -6.53
CA LYS A 840 6.97 -37.57 -5.84
C LYS A 840 7.10 -36.57 -4.69
N SER A 841 6.89 -35.29 -4.99
CA SER A 841 6.97 -34.22 -3.98
C SER A 841 5.94 -34.43 -2.86
N GLN A 842 4.73 -34.89 -3.19
CA GLN A 842 3.68 -35.21 -2.21
C GLN A 842 4.10 -36.34 -1.27
N VAL A 843 4.63 -37.44 -1.82
CA VAL A 843 5.11 -38.60 -1.05
C VAL A 843 6.30 -38.23 -0.15
N GLU A 844 7.21 -37.39 -0.63
CA GLU A 844 8.33 -36.88 0.16
C GLU A 844 7.85 -35.98 1.32
N SER A 845 6.85 -35.12 1.08
CA SER A 845 6.33 -34.18 2.09
C SER A 845 5.68 -34.85 3.31
N ILE A 846 5.21 -36.09 3.16
CA ILE A 846 4.59 -36.89 4.23
C ILE A 846 5.55 -37.94 4.82
N GLY A 847 6.84 -37.89 4.48
CA GLY A 847 7.87 -38.78 5.04
C GLY A 847 7.99 -40.16 4.38
N LEU A 848 7.24 -40.43 3.30
CA LEU A 848 7.24 -41.71 2.58
C LEU A 848 8.14 -41.73 1.34
N GLY A 849 9.04 -40.74 1.18
CA GLY A 849 9.93 -40.63 0.02
C GLY A 849 10.73 -41.90 -0.28
N HIS A 850 11.17 -42.62 0.75
CA HIS A 850 11.88 -43.90 0.63
C HIS A 850 11.01 -45.06 0.08
N GLN A 851 9.69 -44.92 0.08
CA GLN A 851 8.72 -45.89 -0.43
C GLN A 851 8.09 -45.47 -1.77
N PHE A 852 8.64 -44.46 -2.46
CA PHE A 852 8.05 -43.95 -3.69
C PHE A 852 7.84 -45.03 -4.76
N GLU A 853 8.74 -46.01 -4.88
CA GLU A 853 8.57 -47.16 -5.78
C GLU A 853 7.34 -48.01 -5.42
N ALA A 854 7.10 -48.24 -4.12
CA ALA A 854 5.89 -48.94 -3.66
C ALA A 854 4.62 -48.14 -3.98
N VAL A 855 4.66 -46.81 -3.87
CA VAL A 855 3.54 -45.93 -4.26
C VAL A 855 3.27 -46.01 -5.76
N LYS A 856 4.30 -46.05 -6.62
CA LYS A 856 4.10 -46.24 -8.08
C LYS A 856 3.46 -47.58 -8.39
N GLU A 857 3.92 -48.67 -7.77
CA GLU A 857 3.28 -49.99 -7.92
C GLU A 857 1.83 -49.95 -7.45
N MET A 858 1.57 -49.34 -6.29
CA MET A 858 0.22 -49.20 -5.77
C MET A 858 -0.67 -48.34 -6.68
N TYR A 859 -0.13 -47.31 -7.34
CA TYR A 859 -0.88 -46.50 -8.30
C TYR A 859 -1.46 -47.35 -9.44
N LYS A 860 -0.66 -48.29 -9.98
CA LYS A 860 -1.14 -49.27 -10.97
C LYS A 860 -2.19 -50.20 -10.36
N THR A 861 -1.94 -50.74 -9.17
CA THR A 861 -2.86 -51.64 -8.48
C THR A 861 -4.21 -50.98 -8.22
N VAL A 862 -4.20 -49.73 -7.74
CA VAL A 862 -5.41 -48.92 -7.53
C VAL A 862 -6.17 -48.72 -8.83
N ASN A 863 -5.50 -48.41 -9.94
CA ASN A 863 -6.18 -48.27 -11.23
C ASN A 863 -6.95 -49.55 -11.62
N HIS A 864 -6.33 -50.72 -11.48
CA HIS A 864 -7.00 -51.98 -11.76
C HIS A 864 -8.15 -52.27 -10.79
N MET A 865 -7.93 -52.01 -9.49
CA MET A 865 -8.95 -52.17 -8.44
C MET A 865 -10.18 -51.28 -8.68
N LEU A 866 -10.00 -50.07 -9.22
CA LEU A 866 -11.07 -49.14 -9.58
C LEU A 866 -11.78 -49.50 -10.90
N GLY A 867 -11.38 -50.58 -11.56
CA GLY A 867 -12.00 -51.02 -12.81
C GLY A 867 -11.33 -50.49 -14.08
N ASP A 868 -10.07 -50.10 -14.01
CA ASP A 868 -9.28 -49.49 -15.10
C ASP A 868 -9.93 -48.19 -15.61
N ILE A 869 -9.45 -47.05 -15.10
CA ILE A 869 -10.06 -45.74 -15.36
C ILE A 869 -9.18 -44.84 -16.22
N VAL A 870 -9.80 -43.84 -16.84
CA VAL A 870 -9.09 -42.69 -17.42
C VAL A 870 -8.47 -41.89 -16.27
N LYS A 871 -7.16 -41.63 -16.36
CA LYS A 871 -6.38 -40.96 -15.32
C LYS A 871 -5.86 -39.62 -15.83
N VAL A 872 -6.59 -38.55 -15.55
CA VAL A 872 -6.20 -37.15 -15.83
C VAL A 872 -6.79 -36.28 -14.75
N THR A 873 -6.28 -35.07 -14.49
CA THR A 873 -6.77 -34.25 -13.37
C THR A 873 -8.30 -34.02 -13.45
N PRO A 874 -9.07 -34.35 -12.39
CA PRO A 874 -8.64 -34.73 -11.04
C PRO A 874 -8.56 -36.25 -10.77
N SER A 875 -9.02 -37.14 -11.65
CA SER A 875 -9.01 -38.61 -11.42
C SER A 875 -7.61 -39.17 -11.19
N SER A 876 -6.58 -38.67 -11.88
CA SER A 876 -5.18 -39.08 -11.64
C SER A 876 -4.69 -38.73 -10.23
N LYS A 877 -5.15 -37.59 -9.68
CA LYS A 877 -4.82 -37.19 -8.31
C LYS A 877 -5.49 -38.14 -7.32
N MET A 878 -6.76 -38.45 -7.54
CA MET A 878 -7.51 -39.39 -6.69
C MET A 878 -6.83 -40.77 -6.64
N VAL A 879 -6.39 -41.30 -7.79
CA VAL A 879 -5.62 -42.56 -7.83
C VAL A 879 -4.32 -42.44 -7.04
N GLY A 880 -3.63 -41.30 -7.15
CA GLY A 880 -2.42 -41.00 -6.37
C GLY A 880 -2.65 -40.95 -4.86
N ASP A 881 -3.70 -40.24 -4.42
CA ASP A 881 -4.06 -40.13 -3.00
C ASP A 881 -4.44 -41.50 -2.42
N LEU A 882 -5.21 -42.31 -3.16
CA LEU A 882 -5.58 -43.66 -2.75
C LEU A 882 -4.36 -44.58 -2.70
N ALA A 883 -3.43 -44.46 -3.65
CA ALA A 883 -2.19 -45.24 -3.64
C ALA A 883 -1.30 -44.92 -2.43
N ILE A 884 -1.14 -43.63 -2.12
CA ILE A 884 -0.44 -43.18 -0.91
C ILE A 884 -1.13 -43.73 0.34
N PHE A 885 -2.45 -43.57 0.43
CA PHE A 885 -3.25 -44.02 1.55
C PHE A 885 -3.12 -45.53 1.77
N MET A 886 -3.14 -46.32 0.70
CA MET A 886 -2.99 -47.77 0.80
C MET A 886 -1.59 -48.17 1.25
N VAL A 887 -0.54 -47.54 0.73
CA VAL A 887 0.85 -47.80 1.17
C VAL A 887 1.04 -47.41 2.63
N GLN A 888 0.52 -46.26 3.05
CA GLN A 888 0.68 -45.75 4.41
C GLN A 888 -0.02 -46.63 5.46
N ASN A 889 -1.10 -47.32 5.09
CA ASN A 889 -1.93 -48.11 6.01
C ASN A 889 -1.79 -49.63 5.81
N ASP A 890 -0.79 -50.07 5.04
CA ASP A 890 -0.56 -51.48 4.68
C ASP A 890 -1.83 -52.16 4.10
N LEU A 891 -2.54 -51.45 3.21
CA LEU A 891 -3.77 -51.92 2.58
C LEU A 891 -3.47 -52.54 1.21
N THR A 892 -4.31 -53.52 0.86
CA THR A 892 -4.27 -54.30 -0.38
C THR A 892 -5.68 -54.41 -0.95
N PRO A 893 -5.87 -54.67 -2.24
CA PRO A 893 -7.20 -54.89 -2.82
C PRO A 893 -8.03 -55.94 -2.07
N GLU A 894 -7.38 -56.95 -1.49
CA GLU A 894 -8.02 -58.05 -0.78
C GLU A 894 -8.52 -57.67 0.62
N ASN A 895 -7.91 -56.67 1.27
CA ASN A 895 -8.24 -56.31 2.66
C ASN A 895 -8.84 -54.90 2.83
N ILE A 896 -8.84 -54.07 1.78
CA ILE A 896 -9.28 -52.67 1.87
C ILE A 896 -10.76 -52.52 2.20
N VAL A 897 -11.62 -53.45 1.77
CA VAL A 897 -13.05 -53.43 2.07
C VAL A 897 -13.25 -53.70 3.57
N GLU A 898 -12.68 -54.77 4.11
CA GLU A 898 -12.80 -55.13 5.53
C GLU A 898 -12.12 -54.12 6.46
N ARG A 899 -10.85 -53.78 6.20
CA ARG A 899 -10.08 -52.87 7.06
C ARG A 899 -10.46 -51.40 6.85
N GLY A 900 -10.97 -51.05 5.68
CA GLY A 900 -11.33 -49.68 5.31
C GLY A 900 -12.57 -49.16 6.06
N GLU A 901 -13.44 -50.04 6.56
CA GLU A 901 -14.62 -49.62 7.36
C GLU A 901 -14.19 -48.76 8.57
N ALA A 902 -13.06 -49.10 9.19
CA ALA A 902 -12.50 -48.40 10.33
C ALA A 902 -11.66 -47.16 9.98
N LEU A 903 -11.37 -46.91 8.70
CA LEU A 903 -10.45 -45.86 8.25
C LEU A 903 -11.17 -44.69 7.57
N THR A 904 -10.57 -43.50 7.62
CA THR A 904 -11.07 -42.33 6.89
C THR A 904 -10.33 -42.22 5.57
N PHE A 905 -11.07 -42.35 4.45
CA PHE A 905 -10.50 -42.22 3.12
C PHE A 905 -10.19 -40.75 2.77
N PRO A 906 -9.23 -40.49 1.86
CA PRO A 906 -8.98 -39.14 1.37
C PRO A 906 -10.21 -38.51 0.70
N ASP A 907 -10.43 -37.21 0.88
CA ASP A 907 -11.59 -36.49 0.32
C ASP A 907 -11.76 -36.65 -1.20
N SER A 908 -10.65 -36.74 -1.94
CA SER A 908 -10.67 -36.97 -3.39
C SER A 908 -11.25 -38.35 -3.75
N VAL A 909 -11.01 -39.36 -2.93
CA VAL A 909 -11.54 -40.72 -3.08
C VAL A 909 -13.02 -40.74 -2.75
N VAL A 910 -13.42 -40.09 -1.66
CA VAL A 910 -14.84 -39.92 -1.30
C VAL A 910 -15.60 -39.19 -2.40
N SER A 911 -15.05 -38.09 -2.90
CA SER A 911 -15.62 -37.30 -3.99
C SER A 911 -15.79 -38.12 -5.29
N TYR A 912 -14.81 -38.94 -5.64
CA TYR A 912 -14.90 -39.85 -6.78
C TYR A 912 -16.04 -40.86 -6.59
N PHE A 913 -16.04 -41.61 -5.48
CA PHE A 913 -17.05 -42.65 -5.23
C PHE A 913 -18.45 -42.10 -5.01
N LYS A 914 -18.58 -40.86 -4.55
CA LYS A 914 -19.87 -40.17 -4.46
C LYS A 914 -20.45 -39.85 -5.85
N GLY A 915 -19.65 -39.93 -6.92
CA GLY A 915 -20.05 -39.52 -8.27
C GLY A 915 -19.83 -38.03 -8.55
N MET A 916 -19.18 -37.30 -7.63
CA MET A 916 -18.90 -35.88 -7.82
C MET A 916 -17.84 -35.65 -8.91
N MET A 917 -17.00 -36.61 -9.28
CA MET A 917 -16.07 -36.44 -10.43
C MET A 917 -16.70 -36.84 -11.77
N GLY A 918 -17.99 -37.18 -11.80
CA GLY A 918 -18.66 -37.79 -12.93
C GLY A 918 -18.72 -39.32 -12.82
N GLN A 919 -19.21 -39.97 -13.87
CA GLN A 919 -19.42 -41.41 -13.90
C GLN A 919 -18.32 -42.11 -14.73
N PRO A 920 -17.60 -43.11 -14.19
CA PRO A 920 -16.65 -43.90 -14.98
C PRO A 920 -17.39 -44.80 -15.98
N ALA A 921 -16.78 -45.02 -17.15
CA ALA A 921 -17.39 -45.80 -18.25
C ALA A 921 -17.85 -47.22 -17.84
N TRP A 922 -17.21 -47.81 -16.84
CA TRP A 922 -17.43 -49.19 -16.39
C TRP A 922 -18.07 -49.30 -15.00
N GLY A 923 -18.61 -48.19 -14.47
CA GLY A 923 -19.21 -48.14 -13.13
C GLY A 923 -18.18 -48.14 -11.99
N PHE A 924 -18.68 -48.06 -10.76
CA PHE A 924 -17.85 -48.11 -9.54
C PHE A 924 -17.81 -49.53 -8.97
N PRO A 925 -16.69 -49.97 -8.35
CA PRO A 925 -16.69 -51.19 -7.54
C PRO A 925 -17.62 -51.04 -6.33
N GLU A 926 -18.75 -51.76 -6.31
CA GLU A 926 -19.85 -51.54 -5.34
C GLU A 926 -19.42 -51.69 -3.88
N ASP A 927 -18.66 -52.73 -3.54
CA ASP A 927 -18.27 -52.99 -2.16
C ASP A 927 -17.29 -51.92 -1.64
N LEU A 928 -16.38 -51.47 -2.49
CA LEU A 928 -15.45 -50.39 -2.15
C LEU A 928 -16.20 -49.04 -2.07
N GLN A 929 -17.17 -48.79 -2.95
CA GLN A 929 -18.01 -47.59 -2.89
C GLN A 929 -18.76 -47.51 -1.57
N LYS A 930 -19.38 -48.61 -1.11
CA LYS A 930 -20.08 -48.68 0.18
C LYS A 930 -19.14 -48.38 1.36
N VAL A 931 -17.96 -48.98 1.38
CA VAL A 931 -16.96 -48.79 2.45
C VAL A 931 -16.41 -47.36 2.48
N VAL A 932 -16.18 -46.75 1.32
CA VAL A 932 -15.69 -45.37 1.22
C VAL A 932 -16.77 -44.36 1.66
N LEU A 933 -18.02 -44.55 1.24
CA LEU A 933 -19.11 -43.60 1.48
C LEU A 933 -19.78 -43.75 2.86
N LYS A 934 -19.63 -44.89 3.54
CA LYS A 934 -20.12 -45.12 4.90
C LYS A 934 -21.60 -44.75 5.11
N GLY A 935 -22.44 -45.07 4.13
CA GLY A 935 -23.88 -44.79 4.14
C GLY A 935 -24.29 -43.45 3.53
N GLU A 936 -23.34 -42.65 3.03
CA GLU A 936 -23.66 -41.51 2.17
C GLU A 936 -24.14 -41.99 0.79
N GLU A 937 -25.26 -41.44 0.31
CA GLU A 937 -25.84 -41.81 -0.98
C GLU A 937 -25.03 -41.24 -2.16
N PRO A 938 -24.58 -42.06 -3.11
CA PRO A 938 -23.91 -41.59 -4.32
C PRO A 938 -24.89 -40.94 -5.30
N ILE A 939 -24.37 -40.05 -6.15
CA ILE A 939 -25.13 -39.42 -7.23
C ILE A 939 -24.85 -40.13 -8.56
N THR A 940 -25.87 -40.16 -9.43
CA THR A 940 -25.79 -40.76 -10.79
C THR A 940 -26.02 -39.74 -11.90
N CYS A 941 -26.47 -38.52 -11.55
CA CYS A 941 -26.61 -37.40 -12.46
C CYS A 941 -25.33 -36.57 -12.54
N ARG A 942 -25.35 -35.53 -13.38
CA ARG A 942 -24.23 -34.59 -13.49
C ARG A 942 -24.17 -33.72 -12.23
N PRO A 943 -23.00 -33.60 -11.56
CA PRO A 943 -22.90 -32.87 -10.29
C PRO A 943 -23.42 -31.43 -10.35
N GLY A 944 -23.26 -30.75 -11.50
CA GLY A 944 -23.73 -29.38 -11.70
C GLY A 944 -25.25 -29.21 -11.64
N GLU A 945 -26.03 -30.27 -11.84
CA GLU A 945 -27.50 -30.24 -11.74
C GLU A 945 -28.00 -30.15 -10.30
N LEU A 946 -27.15 -30.51 -9.34
CA LEU A 946 -27.45 -30.48 -7.91
C LEU A 946 -26.98 -29.18 -7.24
N LEU A 947 -26.26 -28.32 -7.97
CA LEU A 947 -25.69 -27.10 -7.45
C LEU A 947 -26.61 -25.92 -7.75
N GLU A 948 -26.90 -25.13 -6.71
CA GLU A 948 -27.64 -23.88 -6.86
C GLU A 948 -26.89 -22.91 -7.80
N PRO A 949 -27.59 -22.18 -8.68
CA PRO A 949 -26.99 -21.17 -9.53
C PRO A 949 -26.27 -20.09 -8.71
N ILE A 950 -25.10 -19.63 -9.19
CA ILE A 950 -24.39 -18.51 -8.56
C ILE A 950 -25.18 -17.21 -8.71
N ASP A 951 -25.37 -16.49 -7.60
CA ASP A 951 -25.81 -15.11 -7.57
C ASP A 951 -24.59 -14.18 -7.76
N PHE A 952 -24.38 -13.71 -8.99
CA PHE A 952 -23.21 -12.92 -9.34
C PHE A 952 -23.19 -11.53 -8.68
N GLU A 953 -24.35 -10.95 -8.36
CA GLU A 953 -24.39 -9.66 -7.69
C GLU A 953 -23.99 -9.78 -6.22
N LYS A 954 -24.44 -10.83 -5.52
CA LYS A 954 -23.92 -11.14 -4.18
C LYS A 954 -22.42 -11.45 -4.21
N ALA A 955 -21.95 -12.22 -5.19
CA ALA A 955 -20.52 -12.48 -5.34
C ALA A 955 -19.73 -11.19 -5.59
N ARG A 956 -20.29 -10.23 -6.36
CA ARG A 956 -19.69 -8.91 -6.57
C ARG A 956 -19.61 -8.10 -5.28
N GLU A 957 -20.65 -8.12 -4.45
CA GLU A 957 -20.65 -7.48 -3.13
C GLU A 957 -19.53 -8.03 -2.24
N GLU A 958 -19.33 -9.35 -2.23
CA GLU A 958 -18.21 -9.98 -1.49
C GLU A 958 -16.84 -9.52 -2.00
N VAL A 959 -16.62 -9.48 -3.31
CA VAL A 959 -15.35 -9.02 -3.89
C VAL A 959 -15.10 -7.54 -3.60
N ARG A 960 -16.14 -6.70 -3.62
CA ARG A 960 -16.04 -5.25 -3.33
C ARG A 960 -15.55 -4.94 -1.92
N LYS A 961 -15.70 -5.86 -0.95
CA LYS A 961 -15.20 -5.69 0.42
C LYS A 961 -13.68 -5.51 0.46
N PHE A 962 -12.94 -6.15 -0.46
CA PHE A 962 -11.47 -6.07 -0.51
C PHE A 962 -10.93 -5.49 -1.84
N TYR A 963 -11.76 -5.36 -2.86
CA TYR A 963 -11.42 -4.74 -4.15
C TYR A 963 -12.62 -3.95 -4.72
N PRO A 964 -12.74 -2.65 -4.40
CA PRO A 964 -13.93 -1.83 -4.76
C PRO A 964 -14.26 -1.78 -6.26
N ASP A 965 -13.24 -1.82 -7.12
CA ASP A 965 -13.37 -1.73 -8.58
C ASP A 965 -13.59 -3.11 -9.26
N ALA A 966 -14.32 -4.01 -8.59
CA ALA A 966 -14.53 -5.39 -9.04
C ALA A 966 -15.23 -5.49 -10.42
N SER A 967 -14.48 -5.95 -11.42
CA SER A 967 -14.98 -6.33 -12.75
C SER A 967 -15.52 -7.77 -12.77
N ASP A 968 -16.22 -8.15 -13.84
CA ASP A 968 -16.79 -9.51 -14.00
C ASP A 968 -15.72 -10.61 -14.00
N HIS A 969 -14.55 -10.34 -14.59
CA HIS A 969 -13.39 -11.23 -14.49
C HIS A 969 -12.98 -11.49 -13.03
N ASN A 970 -13.08 -10.48 -12.16
CA ASN A 970 -12.71 -10.62 -10.74
C ASN A 970 -13.75 -11.47 -10.01
N VAL A 971 -15.03 -11.23 -10.27
CA VAL A 971 -16.15 -12.00 -9.69
C VAL A 971 -16.08 -13.46 -10.12
N ILE A 972 -15.95 -13.74 -11.42
CA ILE A 972 -15.86 -15.12 -11.94
C ILE A 972 -14.63 -15.84 -11.39
N SER A 973 -13.48 -15.16 -11.35
CA SER A 973 -12.26 -15.75 -10.75
C SER A 973 -12.46 -16.08 -9.28
N TRP A 974 -13.14 -15.20 -8.53
CA TRP A 974 -13.44 -15.42 -7.13
C TRP A 974 -14.43 -16.57 -6.94
N CYS A 975 -15.47 -16.69 -7.77
CA CYS A 975 -16.40 -17.83 -7.71
C CYS A 975 -15.69 -19.17 -7.97
N LEU A 976 -14.66 -19.19 -8.82
CA LEU A 976 -13.84 -20.37 -9.06
C LEU A 976 -12.84 -20.63 -7.91
N TYR A 977 -12.24 -19.56 -7.38
CA TYR A 977 -11.11 -19.60 -6.44
C TYR A 977 -11.19 -18.50 -5.35
N PRO A 978 -12.14 -18.57 -4.39
CA PRO A 978 -12.42 -17.45 -3.50
C PRO A 978 -11.21 -16.97 -2.71
N LYS A 979 -10.58 -17.90 -1.97
CA LYS A 979 -9.41 -17.61 -1.13
C LYS A 979 -8.19 -17.16 -1.93
N VAL A 980 -7.94 -17.78 -3.09
CA VAL A 980 -6.76 -17.46 -3.91
C VAL A 980 -6.84 -16.05 -4.46
N VAL A 981 -8.02 -15.65 -4.93
CA VAL A 981 -8.24 -14.32 -5.47
C VAL A 981 -8.16 -13.28 -4.37
N GLU A 982 -8.73 -13.55 -3.19
CA GLU A 982 -8.59 -12.69 -2.03
C GLU A 982 -7.11 -12.51 -1.62
N ASP A 983 -6.36 -13.60 -1.48
CA ASP A 983 -4.93 -13.59 -1.15
C ASP A 983 -4.11 -12.81 -2.20
N PHE A 984 -4.45 -12.96 -3.50
CA PHE A 984 -3.83 -12.19 -4.58
C PHE A 984 -4.03 -10.68 -4.41
N TYR A 985 -5.24 -10.22 -4.08
CA TYR A 985 -5.51 -8.80 -3.90
C TYR A 985 -4.86 -8.24 -2.63
N ARG A 986 -4.85 -9.00 -1.53
CA ARG A 986 -4.10 -8.66 -0.31
C ARG A 986 -2.60 -8.52 -0.60
N HIS A 987 -2.03 -9.49 -1.32
CA HIS A 987 -0.63 -9.44 -1.76
C HIS A 987 -0.35 -8.23 -2.66
N ARG A 988 -1.25 -7.90 -3.59
CA ARG A 988 -1.13 -6.71 -4.45
C ARG A 988 -1.24 -5.40 -3.67
N GLN A 989 -2.05 -5.35 -2.61
CA GLN A 989 -2.10 -4.19 -1.72
C GLN A 989 -0.78 -4.01 -0.97
N GLU A 990 -0.16 -5.09 -0.51
CA GLU A 990 1.10 -5.06 0.24
C GLU A 990 2.32 -4.72 -0.64
N TYR A 991 2.49 -5.42 -1.76
CA TYR A 991 3.71 -5.36 -2.59
C TYR A 991 3.54 -4.59 -3.91
N GLY A 992 2.32 -4.17 -4.23
CA GLY A 992 2.03 -3.43 -5.46
C GLY A 992 2.04 -4.31 -6.70
N TYR A 993 2.24 -3.68 -7.86
CA TYR A 993 2.21 -4.36 -9.16
C TYR A 993 3.61 -4.87 -9.55
N ILE A 994 3.85 -6.16 -9.34
CA ILE A 994 5.18 -6.79 -9.50
C ILE A 994 5.34 -7.60 -10.79
N MET A 995 4.31 -7.69 -11.66
CA MET A 995 4.39 -8.42 -12.94
C MET A 995 5.56 -7.95 -13.82
N ARG A 996 5.86 -6.64 -13.81
CA ARG A 996 6.96 -6.04 -14.60
C ARG A 996 8.36 -6.34 -14.03
N MET A 997 8.49 -6.92 -12.84
CA MET A 997 9.78 -7.35 -12.28
C MET A 997 10.39 -8.49 -13.12
N GLY A 998 11.72 -8.50 -13.28
CA GLY A 998 12.42 -9.62 -13.94
C GLY A 998 12.21 -10.94 -13.19
N SER A 999 12.03 -12.05 -13.89
CA SER A 999 11.67 -13.33 -13.28
C SER A 999 12.75 -13.85 -12.32
N HIS A 1000 14.04 -13.60 -12.59
CA HIS A 1000 15.11 -13.96 -11.66
C HIS A 1000 15.00 -13.17 -10.35
N VAL A 1001 14.69 -11.87 -10.41
CA VAL A 1001 14.47 -11.04 -9.22
C VAL A 1001 13.21 -11.46 -8.48
N PHE A 1002 12.13 -11.76 -9.21
CA PHE A 1002 10.87 -12.21 -8.63
C PHE A 1002 11.05 -13.49 -7.80
N PHE A 1003 11.82 -14.46 -8.31
CA PHE A 1003 11.97 -15.74 -7.64
C PHE A 1003 13.10 -15.80 -6.61
N ASN A 1004 14.17 -15.01 -6.80
CA ASN A 1004 15.42 -15.18 -6.07
C ASN A 1004 15.88 -13.90 -5.37
N GLY A 1005 15.23 -12.75 -5.59
CA GLY A 1005 15.71 -11.45 -5.11
C GLY A 1005 16.92 -10.97 -5.91
N MET A 1006 17.82 -10.22 -5.28
CA MET A 1006 18.96 -9.59 -5.95
C MET A 1006 20.30 -10.02 -5.35
N ALA A 1007 21.32 -10.25 -6.16
CA ALA A 1007 22.67 -10.49 -5.66
C ALA A 1007 23.25 -9.23 -5.01
N LEU A 1008 24.17 -9.38 -4.05
CA LEU A 1008 24.83 -8.24 -3.40
C LEU A 1008 25.54 -7.37 -4.45
N GLY A 1009 25.20 -6.08 -4.49
CA GLY A 1009 25.72 -5.13 -5.48
C GLY A 1009 25.04 -5.18 -6.85
N GLU A 1010 24.14 -6.13 -7.11
CA GLU A 1010 23.36 -6.21 -8.36
C GLU A 1010 22.54 -4.94 -8.54
N THR A 1011 22.52 -4.41 -9.78
CA THR A 1011 21.65 -3.30 -10.18
C THR A 1011 20.63 -3.79 -11.20
N ASN A 1012 19.35 -3.55 -10.94
CA ASN A 1012 18.25 -3.97 -11.78
C ASN A 1012 17.36 -2.77 -12.19
N LYS A 1013 16.77 -2.84 -13.39
CA LYS A 1013 15.87 -1.82 -13.93
C LYS A 1013 14.45 -2.37 -13.99
N ILE A 1014 13.55 -1.83 -13.16
CA ILE A 1014 12.15 -2.24 -13.10
C ILE A 1014 11.27 -1.11 -13.62
N ASN A 1015 10.61 -1.34 -14.76
CA ASN A 1015 9.60 -0.41 -15.27
C ASN A 1015 8.31 -0.56 -14.45
N ILE A 1016 7.82 0.52 -13.85
CA ILE A 1016 6.57 0.51 -13.06
C ILE A 1016 5.39 1.08 -13.84
N GLU A 1017 5.68 1.87 -14.86
CA GLU A 1017 4.75 2.52 -15.77
C GLU A 1017 5.54 2.92 -17.02
N ASP A 1018 4.87 3.24 -18.11
CA ASP A 1018 5.55 3.64 -19.33
C ASP A 1018 6.23 5.01 -19.09
N GLY A 1019 7.51 5.11 -19.42
CA GLY A 1019 8.37 6.25 -19.07
C GLY A 1019 8.82 6.33 -17.60
N LYS A 1020 8.46 5.37 -16.72
CA LYS A 1020 8.88 5.34 -15.31
C LYS A 1020 9.64 4.06 -14.97
N THR A 1021 10.95 4.19 -14.81
CA THR A 1021 11.86 3.09 -14.44
C THR A 1021 12.47 3.34 -13.07
N LEU A 1022 12.45 2.31 -12.22
CA LEU A 1022 13.20 2.24 -10.97
C LEU A 1022 14.53 1.55 -11.25
N VAL A 1023 15.64 2.23 -10.96
CA VAL A 1023 16.97 1.65 -10.92
C VAL A 1023 17.24 1.29 -9.47
N ILE A 1024 17.22 -0.01 -9.18
CA ILE A 1024 17.38 -0.55 -7.83
C ILE A 1024 18.73 -1.24 -7.76
N LYS A 1025 19.52 -0.93 -6.74
CA LYS A 1025 20.73 -1.68 -6.40
C LYS A 1025 20.60 -2.23 -5.00
N TYR A 1026 20.89 -3.52 -4.81
CA TYR A 1026 20.87 -4.14 -3.49
C TYR A 1026 22.22 -3.95 -2.78
N MET A 1027 22.20 -3.39 -1.57
CA MET A 1027 23.40 -3.01 -0.81
C MET A 1027 23.72 -3.97 0.34
N GLY A 1028 22.74 -4.77 0.79
CA GLY A 1028 22.95 -5.78 1.83
C GLY A 1028 21.85 -5.81 2.89
N LEU A 1029 21.94 -6.81 3.78
CA LEU A 1029 21.15 -6.87 5.01
C LEU A 1029 21.75 -5.93 6.05
N GLY A 1030 20.88 -5.18 6.73
CA GLY A 1030 21.21 -4.39 7.89
C GLY A 1030 20.85 -5.09 9.20
N ASP A 1031 20.72 -4.29 10.25
CA ASP A 1031 20.52 -4.76 11.62
C ASP A 1031 19.13 -5.38 11.83
N LEU A 1032 19.07 -6.29 12.81
CA LEU A 1032 17.82 -6.80 13.36
C LEU A 1032 17.31 -5.79 14.39
N ASN A 1033 16.10 -5.30 14.18
CA ASN A 1033 15.42 -4.37 15.07
C ASN A 1033 14.79 -5.14 16.26
N GLU A 1034 14.57 -4.44 17.36
CA GLU A 1034 13.96 -5.01 18.59
C GLU A 1034 12.53 -5.52 18.39
N ASP A 1035 11.82 -5.06 17.35
CA ASP A 1035 10.46 -5.47 17.02
C ASP A 1035 10.39 -6.77 16.19
N GLY A 1036 11.53 -7.40 15.92
CA GLY A 1036 11.64 -8.61 15.11
C GLY A 1036 11.64 -8.38 13.60
N THR A 1037 11.77 -7.12 13.15
CA THR A 1037 12.04 -6.79 11.74
C THR A 1037 13.53 -6.66 11.47
N ARG A 1038 13.97 -6.88 10.22
CA ARG A 1038 15.33 -6.63 9.77
C ARG A 1038 15.35 -5.56 8.70
N ASN A 1039 16.29 -4.64 8.82
CA ASN A 1039 16.50 -3.60 7.82
C ASN A 1039 17.21 -4.17 6.59
N VAL A 1040 16.76 -3.80 5.39
CA VAL A 1040 17.38 -4.18 4.12
C VAL A 1040 17.75 -2.92 3.34
N GLN A 1041 19.01 -2.84 2.92
CA GLN A 1041 19.57 -1.62 2.32
C GLN A 1041 19.58 -1.70 0.80
N PHE A 1042 19.11 -0.63 0.16
CA PHE A 1042 19.06 -0.44 -1.28
C PHE A 1042 19.61 0.92 -1.69
N GLU A 1043 20.00 1.04 -2.95
CA GLU A 1043 20.06 2.33 -3.65
C GLU A 1043 18.93 2.35 -4.69
N LEU A 1044 18.07 3.36 -4.62
CA LEU A 1044 16.95 3.56 -5.52
C LEU A 1044 17.16 4.87 -6.28
N ASN A 1045 17.36 4.79 -7.60
CA ASN A 1045 17.65 5.92 -8.48
C ASN A 1045 18.81 6.79 -7.95
N GLY A 1046 19.89 6.16 -7.48
CA GLY A 1046 21.07 6.84 -6.92
C GLY A 1046 20.95 7.23 -5.44
N MET A 1047 19.82 6.99 -4.79
CA MET A 1047 19.59 7.38 -3.38
C MET A 1047 19.54 6.17 -2.46
N ARG A 1048 20.23 6.23 -1.32
CA ARG A 1048 20.10 5.20 -0.29
C ARG A 1048 18.67 5.12 0.25
N ARG A 1049 18.21 3.89 0.43
CA ARG A 1049 16.91 3.52 1.00
C ARG A 1049 17.10 2.33 1.92
N GLU A 1050 16.34 2.33 2.99
CA GLU A 1050 16.27 1.22 3.94
C GLU A 1050 14.82 0.80 4.08
N VAL A 1051 14.57 -0.51 4.04
CA VAL A 1051 13.24 -1.09 4.17
C VAL A 1051 13.28 -2.15 5.24
N ALA A 1052 12.49 -1.98 6.30
CA ALA A 1052 12.33 -2.97 7.36
C ALA A 1052 11.29 -4.02 6.95
N VAL A 1053 11.61 -5.30 7.10
CA VAL A 1053 10.69 -6.42 6.87
C VAL A 1053 10.77 -7.46 7.99
N PRO A 1054 9.69 -8.19 8.31
CA PRO A 1054 9.72 -9.23 9.35
C PRO A 1054 10.79 -10.29 9.11
N ASP A 1055 11.56 -10.62 10.15
CA ASP A 1055 12.55 -11.71 10.15
C ASP A 1055 12.04 -12.87 11.01
N LYS A 1056 11.66 -13.98 10.36
CA LYS A 1056 11.14 -15.18 11.04
C LYS A 1056 12.21 -15.88 11.89
N SER A 1057 13.50 -15.60 11.66
CA SER A 1057 14.61 -16.16 12.42
C SER A 1057 14.94 -15.38 13.69
N ALA A 1058 14.35 -14.19 13.87
CA ALA A 1058 14.51 -13.41 15.09
C ALA A 1058 14.04 -14.24 16.29
N THR A 1059 14.97 -14.54 17.22
CA THR A 1059 14.61 -15.11 18.52
C THR A 1059 13.58 -14.19 19.15
N ALA A 1060 12.42 -14.74 19.53
CA ALA A 1060 11.31 -14.01 20.12
C ALA A 1060 11.72 -13.40 21.48
N GLN A 1061 12.51 -12.33 21.46
CA GLN A 1061 12.76 -11.43 22.57
C GLN A 1061 11.95 -10.14 22.44
N ALA A 1062 11.30 -9.93 21.29
CA ALA A 1062 10.36 -8.84 21.11
C ALA A 1062 9.08 -9.10 21.93
N ARG A 1063 8.82 -8.26 22.92
CA ARG A 1063 7.53 -8.18 23.60
C ARG A 1063 6.52 -7.74 22.55
N LYS A 1064 5.81 -8.70 21.93
CA LYS A 1064 4.80 -8.44 20.90
C LYS A 1064 3.72 -7.57 21.54
N VAL A 1065 3.67 -6.30 21.14
CA VAL A 1065 2.62 -5.38 21.58
C VAL A 1065 1.34 -5.83 20.88
N ASN A 1066 0.37 -6.34 21.65
CA ASN A 1066 -0.92 -6.73 21.11
C ASN A 1066 -1.71 -5.46 20.79
N LEU A 1067 -2.26 -5.36 19.58
CA LEU A 1067 -3.16 -4.27 19.20
C LEU A 1067 -4.60 -4.68 19.52
N ALA A 1068 -5.42 -3.73 19.95
CA ALA A 1068 -6.85 -3.95 20.14
C ALA A 1068 -7.55 -4.09 18.78
N ASP A 1069 -8.43 -5.09 18.64
CA ASP A 1069 -9.30 -5.21 17.46
C ASP A 1069 -10.34 -4.07 17.49
N PRO A 1070 -10.36 -3.15 16.51
CA PRO A 1070 -11.29 -2.03 16.50
C PRO A 1070 -12.77 -2.44 16.46
N SER A 1071 -13.05 -3.62 15.89
CA SER A 1071 -14.39 -4.20 15.74
C SER A 1071 -14.87 -4.93 17.01
N ASP A 1072 -13.97 -5.25 17.92
CA ASP A 1072 -14.28 -5.91 19.19
C ASP A 1072 -14.42 -4.88 20.33
N LYS A 1073 -15.64 -4.75 20.87
CA LYS A 1073 -15.95 -3.80 21.95
C LYS A 1073 -15.39 -4.24 23.31
N SER A 1074 -15.04 -5.51 23.48
CA SER A 1074 -14.43 -6.04 24.70
C SER A 1074 -12.98 -5.57 24.88
N GLN A 1075 -12.36 -5.08 23.82
CA GLN A 1075 -10.95 -4.67 23.78
C GLN A 1075 -10.83 -3.14 23.81
N VAL A 1076 -10.13 -2.64 24.84
CA VAL A 1076 -9.87 -1.20 25.00
C VAL A 1076 -8.42 -0.93 24.61
N GLY A 1077 -8.24 -0.24 23.48
CA GLY A 1077 -6.93 0.17 22.96
C GLY A 1077 -6.53 1.61 23.31
N ALA A 1078 -5.25 1.92 23.22
CA ALA A 1078 -4.73 3.28 23.33
C ALA A 1078 -5.14 4.11 22.10
N SER A 1079 -5.81 5.23 22.34
CA SER A 1079 -6.22 6.16 21.29
C SER A 1079 -5.08 7.01 20.73
N ILE A 1080 -4.02 7.20 21.53
CA ILE A 1080 -2.83 7.98 21.17
C ILE A 1080 -1.58 7.30 21.74
N PRO A 1081 -0.39 7.49 21.10
CA PRO A 1081 0.86 7.10 21.74
C PRO A 1081 1.18 8.09 22.86
N GLY A 1082 1.72 7.59 23.98
CA GLY A 1082 2.03 8.45 25.13
C GLY A 1082 2.48 7.66 26.35
N MET A 1083 2.58 8.35 27.49
CA MET A 1083 2.90 7.75 28.77
C MET A 1083 1.61 7.56 29.57
N VAL A 1084 1.39 6.38 30.14
CA VAL A 1084 0.26 6.12 31.03
C VAL A 1084 0.48 6.90 32.33
N SER A 1085 -0.24 7.99 32.52
CA SER A 1085 -0.12 8.82 33.72
C SER A 1085 -0.90 8.22 34.89
N LYS A 1086 -2.00 7.52 34.62
CA LYS A 1086 -2.83 6.91 35.67
C LYS A 1086 -3.60 5.68 35.18
N VAL A 1087 -3.76 4.67 36.04
CA VAL A 1087 -4.65 3.52 35.82
C VAL A 1087 -5.74 3.53 36.89
N ASN A 1088 -7.00 3.63 36.49
CA ASN A 1088 -8.13 3.86 37.39
C ASN A 1088 -8.91 2.59 37.76
N VAL A 1089 -8.57 1.44 37.18
CA VAL A 1089 -9.29 0.17 37.36
C VAL A 1089 -8.32 -1.01 37.57
N LYS A 1090 -8.83 -2.10 38.12
CA LYS A 1090 -8.12 -3.38 38.27
C LYS A 1090 -8.97 -4.55 37.75
N PRO A 1091 -8.34 -5.70 37.42
CA PRO A 1091 -9.08 -6.92 37.09
C PRO A 1091 -10.15 -7.26 38.13
N GLY A 1092 -11.36 -7.55 37.67
CA GLY A 1092 -12.54 -7.84 38.49
C GLY A 1092 -13.44 -6.66 38.83
N ASP A 1093 -13.04 -5.41 38.53
CA ASP A 1093 -13.90 -4.24 38.72
C ASP A 1093 -15.06 -4.22 37.73
N LYS A 1094 -16.26 -3.83 38.18
CA LYS A 1094 -17.39 -3.52 37.30
C LYS A 1094 -17.23 -2.12 36.73
N VAL A 1095 -17.42 -2.00 35.42
CA VAL A 1095 -17.31 -0.72 34.70
C VAL A 1095 -18.55 -0.47 33.86
N GLU A 1096 -18.98 0.79 33.80
CA GLU A 1096 -20.04 1.26 32.92
C GLU A 1096 -19.47 1.74 31.58
N GLU A 1097 -20.28 1.72 30.53
CA GLU A 1097 -19.89 2.30 29.24
C GLU A 1097 -19.53 3.80 29.43
N ASN A 1098 -18.43 4.24 28.81
CA ASN A 1098 -17.81 5.56 28.95
C ASN A 1098 -17.14 5.87 30.31
N GLN A 1099 -17.07 4.91 31.25
CA GLN A 1099 -16.29 5.08 32.47
C GLN A 1099 -14.78 5.17 32.15
N VAL A 1100 -14.07 6.10 32.78
CA VAL A 1100 -12.61 6.30 32.59
C VAL A 1100 -11.83 5.15 33.25
N LEU A 1101 -11.05 4.44 32.44
CA LEU A 1101 -10.25 3.28 32.83
C LEU A 1101 -8.78 3.61 33.05
N ALA A 1102 -8.21 4.50 32.23
CA ALA A 1102 -6.82 4.95 32.34
C ALA A 1102 -6.67 6.37 31.76
N VAL A 1103 -5.54 7.01 32.04
CA VAL A 1103 -5.18 8.32 31.49
C VAL A 1103 -3.82 8.20 30.81
N ILE A 1104 -3.76 8.63 29.55
CA ILE A 1104 -2.53 8.69 28.76
C ILE A 1104 -2.14 10.15 28.60
N GLU A 1105 -0.90 10.49 28.97
CA GLU A 1105 -0.29 11.79 28.77
C GLU A 1105 0.57 11.77 27.50
N ALA A 1106 0.25 12.67 26.57
CA ALA A 1106 1.08 12.95 25.41
C ALA A 1106 1.06 14.46 25.16
N MET A 1107 2.22 15.08 24.90
CA MET A 1107 2.29 16.48 24.45
C MET A 1107 1.56 17.48 25.37
N LYS A 1108 1.64 17.27 26.70
CA LYS A 1108 0.94 18.06 27.74
C LYS A 1108 -0.59 17.94 27.71
N MET A 1109 -1.14 16.97 26.98
CA MET A 1109 -2.55 16.60 26.95
C MET A 1109 -2.75 15.27 27.66
N GLU A 1110 -3.62 15.27 28.67
CA GLU A 1110 -4.14 14.05 29.28
C GLU A 1110 -5.36 13.59 28.47
N THR A 1111 -5.33 12.36 27.99
CA THR A 1111 -6.44 11.72 27.29
C THR A 1111 -6.96 10.57 28.13
N SER A 1112 -8.22 10.67 28.53
CA SER A 1112 -8.93 9.61 29.24
C SER A 1112 -9.27 8.47 28.29
N VAL A 1113 -8.81 7.27 28.62
CA VAL A 1113 -9.24 6.02 27.98
C VAL A 1113 -10.50 5.54 28.68
N VAL A 1114 -11.58 5.33 27.93
CA VAL A 1114 -12.89 4.97 28.48
C VAL A 1114 -13.34 3.58 28.04
N ALA A 1115 -14.22 2.95 28.82
CA ALA A 1115 -14.84 1.67 28.48
C ALA A 1115 -15.77 1.80 27.28
N ARG A 1116 -15.67 0.87 26.31
CA ARG A 1116 -16.52 0.83 25.10
C ARG A 1116 -17.79 -0.02 25.28
N MET A 1117 -17.92 -0.67 26.43
CA MET A 1117 -19.09 -1.44 26.85
C MET A 1117 -19.13 -1.51 28.38
N ALA A 1118 -20.31 -1.73 28.94
CA ALA A 1118 -20.45 -2.11 30.35
C ALA A 1118 -20.06 -3.59 30.53
N GLY A 1119 -19.40 -3.92 31.64
CA GLY A 1119 -18.96 -5.29 31.92
C GLY A 1119 -18.02 -5.37 33.12
N THR A 1120 -17.32 -6.49 33.25
CA THR A 1120 -16.29 -6.69 34.28
C THR A 1120 -14.91 -6.65 33.62
N VAL A 1121 -13.97 -5.88 34.18
CA VAL A 1121 -12.58 -5.84 33.69
C VAL A 1121 -11.96 -7.23 33.83
N ASP A 1122 -11.48 -7.80 32.73
CA ASP A 1122 -10.86 -9.12 32.68
C ASP A 1122 -9.35 -9.03 32.92
N GLU A 1123 -8.62 -8.26 32.08
CA GLU A 1123 -7.19 -8.02 32.23
C GLU A 1123 -6.83 -6.53 32.08
N VAL A 1124 -5.77 -6.11 32.78
CA VAL A 1124 -5.12 -4.80 32.63
C VAL A 1124 -3.67 -5.04 32.23
N LEU A 1125 -3.32 -4.65 31.01
CA LEU A 1125 -2.03 -4.96 30.36
C LEU A 1125 -1.00 -3.83 30.46
N ILE A 1126 -1.40 -2.71 31.07
CA ILE A 1126 -0.60 -1.49 31.22
C ILE A 1126 -0.28 -1.18 32.68
N LYS A 1127 0.72 -0.32 32.90
CA LYS A 1127 1.13 0.20 34.21
C LYS A 1127 1.37 1.70 34.18
N GLU A 1128 1.17 2.38 35.30
CA GLU A 1128 1.51 3.79 35.46
C GLU A 1128 3.01 4.03 35.19
N GLY A 1129 3.32 5.12 34.49
CA GLY A 1129 4.65 5.45 34.00
C GLY A 1129 5.13 4.64 32.78
N GLY A 1130 4.33 3.68 32.29
CA GLY A 1130 4.64 2.91 31.07
C GLY A 1130 4.32 3.67 29.79
N SER A 1131 5.11 3.48 28.72
CA SER A 1131 4.81 4.01 27.39
C SER A 1131 3.88 3.08 26.62
N VAL A 1132 2.92 3.63 25.87
CA VAL A 1132 1.99 2.89 25.02
C VAL A 1132 1.99 3.44 23.59
N LYS A 1133 1.76 2.57 22.60
CA LYS A 1133 1.60 2.92 21.18
C LYS A 1133 0.13 3.14 20.84
N ALA A 1134 -0.15 3.90 19.78
CA ALA A 1134 -1.49 3.98 19.23
C ALA A 1134 -2.02 2.59 18.84
N GLY A 1135 -3.24 2.27 19.25
CA GLY A 1135 -3.90 0.99 19.00
C GLY A 1135 -3.46 -0.16 19.92
N GLU A 1136 -2.47 0.04 20.80
CA GLU A 1136 -2.04 -0.98 21.77
C GLU A 1136 -3.18 -1.38 22.70
N LEU A 1137 -3.40 -2.68 22.89
CA LEU A 1137 -4.41 -3.22 23.78
C LEU A 1137 -4.03 -2.93 25.23
N LEU A 1138 -4.89 -2.20 25.93
CA LEU A 1138 -4.65 -1.77 27.30
C LEU A 1138 -5.40 -2.62 28.31
N ILE A 1139 -6.68 -2.86 28.06
CA ILE A 1139 -7.62 -3.47 29.01
C ILE A 1139 -8.63 -4.31 28.23
N THR A 1140 -9.02 -5.48 28.76
CA THR A 1140 -10.11 -6.31 28.25
C THR A 1140 -11.30 -6.32 29.21
N ILE A 1141 -12.52 -6.41 28.69
CA ILE A 1141 -13.80 -6.35 29.43
C ILE A 1141 -14.67 -7.55 29.03
N LYS A 1142 -15.26 -8.26 29.98
CA LYS A 1142 -16.15 -9.41 29.75
C LYS A 1142 -17.57 -9.23 30.30
#